data_AF-A0A965TYT4-F1
#
_entry.id   AF-A0A965TYT4-F1
#
_cell.length_a   1.000
_cell.length_b   1.000
_cell.length_c   1.000
_cell.angle_alpha   90.00
_cell.angle_beta   90.00
_cell.angle_gamma   90.00
#
_symmetry.space_group_name_H-M   'P 1'
#
loop_
_entity.id
_entity.type
_entity.pdbx_description
1 polymer ?
#
loop_
_entity_poly.entity_id
_entity_poly.type
_entity_poly.pdbx_seq_one_letter_code
_entity_poly.pdbx_strand_id
1 'polypeptide(L)'
;MTGVLTDHSQPSTERELISNRNEADKIYPIELPGDYRVICDTVEEIPLPNGDLSKTGLSINLYHWTLERGGEIIHRFTTDGKSRYDLWEALYDCQSLKEGNVPSDYVLRCLNPTGKDIPPWEREFMTRKLLIDEEKVLNSLNDEGNAIRFEKECEGYLIYAGDREMWYAWEKNHWELAEEKIGKAVRFIGKSINEEVKYWENKSNNDEENAKIRGVFSNIRAHASMSMNYSKQTSMRKMIEGSTMRIDLEKNTDPILLTYQNGAIDCKTGKIYEMWECEELKERYPTIYVDRKYTPDKRSKIFTEHLKAIFTDNITPDLSEEERTLRMINTGRFFLRLLGYLLYPGNPEQVFIFLWGTGSNGKSTTVDVLREVLGEQLTEASIKEIYVSGEDRPTSGIYNALPKRVLLFSEASDDENTHNGGRISQDTIKALTGDAVTSRFREMYSKSKKQTIICTPIGVTNELPRFDKDPDEALLRRLLTIPFPHKFNEEDKNKNFKDDLLQEKDEIFSMIIDELRAYLKEGLRPLPEYCKTTQNELLAGFEYTSFITTYLERTNGEKPDQRLTRNQLEELYIGWCAKNDIPVGLTIIQTPGYSESGTVSNTKQTLTRAEKNRLFNAMRVHGFNEKKIMGTRFFSCRIKNMSNIFRGT
;
A
#
# COMPACT_ATOMS: atom_id res chain seq x y z
N MET A 1 5.23 -7.52 -80.16
CA MET A 1 5.12 -8.99 -80.23
C MET A 1 5.55 -9.51 -78.88
N THR A 2 4.80 -10.23 -78.05
CA THR A 2 3.50 -10.92 -78.04
C THR A 2 3.51 -11.51 -76.61
N GLY A 3 2.67 -11.11 -75.65
CA GLY A 3 1.24 -11.37 -75.60
C GLY A 3 0.98 -12.81 -75.15
N VAL A 4 0.72 -13.05 -73.86
CA VAL A 4 -0.12 -14.16 -73.37
C VAL A 4 -0.86 -13.71 -72.10
N LEU A 5 -2.18 -13.80 -72.18
CA LEU A 5 -3.19 -13.47 -71.18
C LEU A 5 -3.18 -14.47 -70.01
N THR A 6 -3.47 -14.00 -68.80
CA THR A 6 -4.02 -14.87 -67.74
C THR A 6 -5.24 -14.22 -67.12
N ASP A 7 -6.31 -15.01 -67.17
CA ASP A 7 -7.71 -14.81 -66.83
C ASP A 7 -8.00 -14.11 -65.51
N HIS A 8 -8.96 -13.18 -65.55
CA HIS A 8 -9.65 -12.64 -64.39
C HIS A 8 -10.86 -13.54 -64.07
N SER A 9 -10.77 -14.33 -63.01
CA SER A 9 -11.93 -14.88 -62.33
C SER A 9 -11.87 -14.49 -60.84
N GLN A 10 -12.87 -13.72 -60.40
CA GLN A 10 -13.05 -13.33 -59.01
C GLN A 10 -13.34 -14.58 -58.15
N PRO A 11 -12.71 -14.73 -56.96
CA PRO A 11 -13.28 -15.55 -55.91
C PRO A 11 -14.31 -14.74 -55.14
N SER A 12 -15.48 -15.34 -54.96
CA SER A 12 -16.60 -14.87 -54.16
C SER A 12 -16.20 -14.49 -52.72
N THR A 13 -16.62 -13.30 -52.34
CA THR A 13 -16.68 -12.75 -50.98
C THR A 13 -17.54 -13.63 -50.07
N GLU A 14 -16.89 -14.51 -49.32
CA GLU A 14 -17.41 -15.07 -48.06
C GLU A 14 -16.33 -15.83 -47.27
N ARG A 15 -15.24 -16.27 -47.91
CA ARG A 15 -14.15 -17.03 -47.26
C ARG A 15 -13.01 -16.20 -46.65
N GLU A 16 -12.89 -14.92 -46.96
CA GLU A 16 -11.79 -14.07 -46.44
C GLU A 16 -12.11 -13.34 -45.12
N LEU A 17 -13.35 -13.40 -44.62
CA LEU A 17 -13.69 -12.92 -43.26
C LEU A 17 -13.37 -13.97 -42.17
N ILE A 18 -12.95 -15.17 -42.55
CA ILE A 18 -12.62 -16.27 -41.63
C ILE A 18 -11.12 -16.34 -41.34
N SER A 19 -10.26 -15.71 -42.16
CA SER A 19 -8.79 -15.89 -42.08
C SER A 19 -8.07 -15.05 -41.02
N ASN A 20 -8.73 -14.07 -40.40
CA ASN A 20 -8.17 -13.34 -39.25
C ASN A 20 -8.44 -14.01 -37.88
N ARG A 21 -9.03 -15.23 -37.85
CA ARG A 21 -9.18 -16.05 -36.63
C ARG A 21 -7.88 -16.71 -36.16
N ASN A 22 -6.80 -16.66 -36.95
CA ASN A 22 -5.66 -17.56 -36.80
C ASN A 22 -4.57 -17.11 -35.80
N GLU A 23 -4.68 -15.95 -35.15
CA GLU A 23 -3.83 -15.65 -33.97
C GLU A 23 -4.41 -16.21 -32.65
N ALA A 24 -5.63 -16.76 -32.66
CA ALA A 24 -6.30 -17.38 -31.51
C ALA A 24 -6.00 -18.89 -31.33
N ASP A 25 -5.03 -19.43 -32.08
CA ASP A 25 -4.82 -20.87 -32.27
C ASP A 25 -3.82 -21.53 -31.31
N LYS A 26 -3.58 -20.96 -30.13
CA LYS A 26 -2.87 -21.66 -29.07
C LYS A 26 -3.85 -22.04 -27.97
N ILE A 27 -3.91 -23.34 -27.67
CA ILE A 27 -4.62 -23.90 -26.51
C ILE A 27 -3.87 -23.45 -25.26
N TYR A 28 -4.09 -22.20 -24.87
CA TYR A 28 -3.68 -21.68 -23.59
C TYR A 28 -4.88 -21.72 -22.65
N PRO A 29 -4.62 -21.87 -21.35
CA PRO A 29 -5.65 -21.60 -20.38
C PRO A 29 -6.21 -20.19 -20.55
N ILE A 30 -7.53 -20.07 -20.52
CA ILE A 30 -8.21 -18.78 -20.45
C ILE A 30 -8.25 -18.40 -18.97
N GLU A 31 -7.34 -17.52 -18.58
CA GLU A 31 -7.33 -16.92 -17.25
C GLU A 31 -8.49 -15.94 -17.13
N LEU A 32 -9.30 -16.10 -16.09
CA LEU A 32 -10.44 -15.26 -15.75
C LEU A 32 -10.17 -14.58 -14.39
N PRO A 33 -10.69 -13.37 -14.14
CA PRO A 33 -10.40 -12.68 -12.89
C PRO A 33 -11.01 -13.42 -11.68
N GLY A 34 -10.36 -13.35 -10.51
CA GLY A 34 -10.79 -14.08 -9.30
C GLY A 34 -10.22 -15.49 -9.18
N ASP A 35 -9.04 -15.73 -9.78
CA ASP A 35 -8.33 -17.01 -9.83
C ASP A 35 -9.10 -18.13 -10.56
N TYR A 36 -10.06 -17.76 -11.41
CA TYR A 36 -10.78 -18.69 -12.29
C TYR A 36 -9.98 -18.96 -13.56
N ARG A 37 -10.07 -20.17 -14.08
CA ARG A 37 -9.37 -20.56 -15.30
C ARG A 37 -10.15 -21.62 -16.06
N VAL A 38 -10.16 -21.51 -17.38
CA VAL A 38 -10.72 -22.52 -18.28
C VAL A 38 -9.58 -23.17 -19.06
N ILE A 39 -9.43 -24.49 -18.93
CA ILE A 39 -8.36 -25.29 -19.53
C ILE A 39 -8.98 -26.27 -20.52
N CYS A 40 -8.41 -26.40 -21.72
CA CYS A 40 -8.69 -27.55 -22.57
C CYS A 40 -7.77 -28.70 -22.15
N ASP A 41 -8.36 -29.78 -21.64
CA ASP A 41 -7.62 -30.94 -21.15
C ASP A 41 -7.17 -31.85 -22.30
N THR A 42 -8.11 -32.15 -23.21
CA THR A 42 -7.90 -33.05 -24.34
C THR A 42 -8.75 -32.62 -25.54
N VAL A 43 -8.31 -33.02 -26.73
CA VAL A 43 -9.06 -32.88 -27.99
C VAL A 43 -9.27 -34.27 -28.56
N GLU A 44 -10.53 -34.67 -28.75
CA GLU A 44 -10.94 -35.94 -29.33
C GLU A 44 -11.46 -35.71 -30.75
N GLU A 45 -10.89 -36.40 -31.73
CA GLU A 45 -11.35 -36.33 -33.12
C GLU A 45 -12.34 -37.48 -33.39
N ILE A 46 -13.61 -37.15 -33.58
CA ILE A 46 -14.69 -38.10 -33.81
C ILE A 46 -15.09 -38.10 -35.29
N PRO A 47 -15.04 -39.26 -35.98
CA PRO A 47 -15.53 -39.36 -37.35
C PRO A 47 -17.06 -39.19 -37.38
N LEU A 48 -17.57 -38.51 -38.41
CA LEU A 48 -19.01 -38.27 -38.56
C LEU A 48 -19.82 -39.58 -38.51
N PRO A 49 -21.00 -39.59 -37.85
CA PRO A 49 -21.81 -40.80 -37.69
C PRO A 49 -22.25 -41.36 -39.05
N ASN A 50 -22.42 -42.69 -39.09
CA ASN A 50 -22.70 -43.47 -40.31
C ASN A 50 -23.89 -42.90 -41.11
N GLY A 51 -23.60 -42.47 -42.35
CA GLY A 51 -24.52 -41.89 -43.33
C GLY A 51 -23.76 -41.46 -44.59
N ASP A 52 -24.41 -40.80 -45.56
CA ASP A 52 -23.75 -40.37 -46.81
C ASP A 52 -22.53 -39.44 -46.60
N LEU A 53 -22.44 -38.81 -45.43
CA LEU A 53 -21.32 -37.96 -45.04
C LEU A 53 -20.08 -38.74 -44.58
N SER A 54 -20.16 -40.02 -44.22
CA SER A 54 -18.98 -40.81 -43.78
C SER A 54 -17.97 -41.05 -44.91
N LYS A 55 -18.39 -40.90 -46.17
CA LYS A 55 -17.53 -41.00 -47.36
C LYS A 55 -16.68 -39.75 -47.62
N THR A 56 -16.95 -38.66 -46.90
CA THR A 56 -16.26 -37.37 -47.09
C THR A 56 -14.91 -37.29 -46.37
N GLY A 57 -14.64 -38.20 -45.44
CA GLY A 57 -13.43 -38.18 -44.60
C GLY A 57 -13.39 -37.03 -43.58
N LEU A 58 -14.53 -36.36 -43.35
CA LEU A 58 -14.66 -35.27 -42.39
C LEU A 58 -14.82 -35.80 -40.96
N SER A 59 -14.16 -35.14 -40.01
CA SER A 59 -14.20 -35.39 -38.57
C SER A 59 -14.68 -34.15 -37.82
N ILE A 60 -15.21 -34.35 -36.62
CA ILE A 60 -15.53 -33.29 -35.65
C ILE A 60 -14.50 -33.38 -34.53
N ASN A 61 -13.93 -32.24 -34.14
CA ASN A 61 -13.12 -32.16 -32.93
C ASN A 61 -14.00 -31.84 -31.73
N LEU A 62 -14.03 -32.72 -30.73
CA LEU A 62 -14.54 -32.43 -29.41
C LEU A 62 -13.41 -31.93 -28.52
N TYR A 63 -13.66 -30.81 -27.86
CA TYR A 63 -12.74 -30.21 -26.92
C TYR A 63 -13.27 -30.46 -25.51
N HIS A 64 -12.48 -31.11 -24.67
CA HIS A 64 -12.82 -31.35 -23.27
C HIS A 64 -12.20 -30.26 -22.41
N TRP A 65 -13.02 -29.62 -21.59
CA TRP A 65 -12.63 -28.45 -20.80
C TRP A 65 -12.84 -28.68 -19.32
N THR A 66 -11.94 -28.09 -18.53
CA THR A 66 -12.05 -27.96 -17.09
C THR A 66 -12.14 -26.48 -16.73
N LEU A 67 -13.19 -26.10 -15.99
CA LEU A 67 -13.28 -24.85 -15.24
C LEU A 67 -12.75 -25.11 -13.83
N GLU A 68 -11.71 -24.39 -13.44
CA GLU A 68 -11.12 -24.45 -12.10
C GLU A 68 -11.04 -23.07 -11.45
N ARG A 69 -10.91 -23.04 -10.12
CA ARG A 69 -10.60 -21.85 -9.35
C ARG A 69 -9.51 -22.16 -8.33
N GLY A 70 -8.40 -21.42 -8.37
CA GLY A 70 -7.29 -21.64 -7.45
C GLY A 70 -6.71 -23.07 -7.48
N GLY A 71 -6.86 -23.77 -8.61
CA GLY A 71 -6.47 -25.18 -8.79
C GLY A 71 -7.52 -26.22 -8.38
N GLU A 72 -8.67 -25.82 -7.85
CA GLU A 72 -9.79 -26.72 -7.58
C GLU A 72 -10.74 -26.80 -8.77
N ILE A 73 -11.07 -28.02 -9.20
CA ILE A 73 -11.97 -28.27 -10.32
C ILE A 73 -13.41 -27.94 -9.90
N ILE A 74 -14.00 -26.96 -10.58
CA ILE A 74 -15.40 -26.57 -10.41
C ILE A 74 -16.29 -27.43 -11.30
N HIS A 75 -15.92 -27.54 -12.58
CA HIS A 75 -16.77 -28.21 -13.58
C HIS A 75 -15.96 -28.74 -14.75
N ARG A 76 -16.44 -29.82 -15.38
CA ARG A 76 -15.91 -30.34 -16.65
C ARG A 76 -17.00 -30.38 -17.69
N PHE A 77 -16.69 -29.94 -18.90
CA PHE A 77 -17.65 -29.85 -20.00
C PHE A 77 -16.97 -30.14 -21.33
N THR A 78 -17.74 -30.26 -22.41
CA THR A 78 -17.23 -30.58 -23.74
C THR A 78 -17.92 -29.71 -24.78
N THR A 79 -17.17 -29.25 -25.76
CA THR A 79 -17.65 -28.39 -26.86
C THR A 79 -17.20 -28.95 -28.20
N ASP A 80 -17.93 -28.67 -29.27
CA ASP A 80 -17.58 -29.00 -30.66
C ASP A 80 -16.80 -27.86 -31.38
N GLY A 81 -16.60 -26.75 -30.67
CA GLY A 81 -15.75 -25.62 -31.07
C GLY A 81 -14.88 -25.12 -29.92
N LYS A 82 -13.88 -24.29 -30.24
CA LYS A 82 -12.86 -23.81 -29.27
C LYS A 82 -12.91 -22.32 -28.98
N SER A 83 -13.92 -21.62 -29.50
CA SER A 83 -14.06 -20.18 -29.32
C SER A 83 -14.63 -19.83 -27.95
N ARG A 84 -14.45 -18.59 -27.49
CA ARG A 84 -15.10 -18.09 -26.27
C ARG A 84 -16.62 -18.21 -26.33
N TYR A 85 -17.20 -18.11 -27.53
CA TYR A 85 -18.64 -18.30 -27.74
C TYR A 85 -19.05 -19.75 -27.41
N ASP A 86 -18.32 -20.74 -27.93
CA ASP A 86 -18.61 -22.16 -27.71
C ASP A 86 -18.51 -22.52 -26.22
N LEU A 87 -17.52 -21.95 -25.52
CA LEU A 87 -17.36 -22.10 -24.07
C LEU A 87 -18.50 -21.45 -23.30
N TRP A 88 -18.87 -20.23 -23.67
CA TRP A 88 -19.95 -19.49 -23.05
C TRP A 88 -21.29 -20.23 -23.19
N GLU A 89 -21.60 -20.71 -24.40
CA GLU A 89 -22.82 -21.47 -24.70
C GLU A 89 -22.90 -22.76 -23.88
N ALA A 90 -21.80 -23.53 -23.82
CA ALA A 90 -21.76 -24.77 -23.05
C ALA A 90 -21.95 -24.57 -21.54
N LEU A 91 -21.47 -23.43 -21.01
CA LEU A 91 -21.61 -23.11 -19.59
C LEU A 91 -22.95 -22.43 -19.25
N TYR A 92 -23.60 -21.77 -20.22
CA TYR A 92 -24.82 -20.97 -19.99
C TYR A 92 -25.98 -21.81 -19.45
N ASP A 93 -26.11 -23.06 -19.91
CA ASP A 93 -27.17 -23.98 -19.49
C ASP A 93 -26.77 -24.94 -18.37
N CYS A 94 -25.54 -24.84 -17.85
CA CYS A 94 -25.04 -25.74 -16.83
C CYS A 94 -25.70 -25.50 -15.45
N GLN A 95 -26.59 -26.40 -15.04
CA GLN A 95 -27.29 -26.33 -13.74
C GLN A 95 -26.35 -26.38 -12.53
N SER A 96 -25.27 -27.18 -12.58
CA SER A 96 -24.31 -27.26 -11.47
C SER A 96 -23.55 -25.95 -11.23
N LEU A 97 -23.43 -25.08 -12.24
CA LEU A 97 -22.90 -23.73 -12.05
C LEU A 97 -23.93 -22.81 -11.37
N LYS A 98 -25.21 -22.99 -11.67
CA LYS A 98 -26.32 -22.18 -11.14
C LYS A 98 -26.67 -22.50 -9.67
N GLU A 99 -26.34 -23.71 -9.21
CA GLU A 99 -26.64 -24.19 -7.85
C GLU A 99 -25.47 -24.00 -6.84
N GLY A 100 -24.27 -23.65 -7.30
CA GLY A 100 -23.10 -23.47 -6.44
C GLY A 100 -22.93 -22.05 -5.87
N ASN A 101 -22.08 -21.90 -4.84
CA ASN A 101 -21.55 -20.61 -4.37
C ASN A 101 -20.58 -19.94 -5.39
N VAL A 102 -20.50 -20.48 -6.61
CA VAL A 102 -19.81 -19.86 -7.74
C VAL A 102 -20.85 -18.98 -8.43
N PRO A 103 -20.63 -17.67 -8.60
CA PRO A 103 -21.54 -16.87 -9.40
C PRO A 103 -21.37 -17.27 -10.86
N SER A 104 -22.16 -18.24 -11.32
CA SER A 104 -22.23 -18.66 -12.73
C SER A 104 -22.34 -17.46 -13.66
N ASP A 105 -23.11 -16.45 -13.24
CA ASP A 105 -23.28 -15.20 -13.96
C ASP A 105 -21.95 -14.44 -14.16
N TYR A 106 -21.06 -14.42 -13.17
CA TYR A 106 -19.77 -13.75 -13.29
C TYR A 106 -18.85 -14.47 -14.30
N VAL A 107 -18.73 -15.79 -14.21
CA VAL A 107 -17.93 -16.58 -15.17
C VAL A 107 -18.49 -16.43 -16.58
N LEU A 108 -19.82 -16.48 -16.73
CA LEU A 108 -20.49 -16.26 -18.02
C LEU A 108 -20.28 -14.85 -18.55
N ARG A 109 -20.30 -13.81 -17.71
CA ARG A 109 -19.96 -12.44 -18.12
C ARG A 109 -18.52 -12.34 -18.63
N CYS A 110 -17.56 -12.98 -17.96
CA CYS A 110 -16.16 -12.97 -18.41
C CYS A 110 -15.94 -13.73 -19.73
N LEU A 111 -16.74 -14.76 -20.00
CA LEU A 111 -16.71 -15.52 -21.25
C LEU A 111 -17.63 -14.94 -22.34
N ASN A 112 -18.40 -13.89 -22.03
CA ASN A 112 -19.42 -13.34 -22.89
C ASN A 112 -18.84 -12.91 -24.26
N PRO A 113 -19.28 -13.55 -25.36
CA PRO A 113 -18.72 -13.30 -26.68
C PRO A 113 -19.12 -11.94 -27.25
N THR A 114 -20.14 -11.28 -26.69
CA THR A 114 -20.57 -9.94 -27.12
C THR A 114 -19.61 -8.83 -26.69
N GLY A 115 -18.67 -9.11 -25.78
CA GLY A 115 -17.67 -8.16 -25.32
C GLY A 115 -18.22 -6.99 -24.48
N LYS A 116 -19.50 -7.01 -24.08
CA LYS A 116 -20.11 -5.97 -23.23
C LYS A 116 -19.36 -5.77 -21.93
N ASP A 117 -18.93 -6.87 -21.32
CA ASP A 117 -18.24 -6.88 -20.03
C ASP A 117 -16.70 -6.69 -20.18
N ILE A 118 -16.20 -6.68 -21.41
CA ILE A 118 -14.80 -6.38 -21.75
C ILE A 118 -14.65 -4.86 -21.88
N PRO A 119 -13.54 -4.26 -21.40
CA PRO A 119 -13.35 -2.83 -21.57
C PRO A 119 -13.15 -2.40 -23.04
N PRO A 120 -13.50 -1.16 -23.41
CA PRO A 120 -13.46 -0.67 -24.80
C PRO A 120 -12.11 -0.82 -25.52
N TRP A 121 -11.00 -0.77 -24.78
CA TRP A 121 -9.66 -0.90 -25.35
C TRP A 121 -9.27 -2.35 -25.71
N GLU A 122 -10.07 -3.33 -25.33
CA GLU A 122 -9.91 -4.76 -25.65
C GLU A 122 -11.03 -5.30 -26.54
N ARG A 123 -12.06 -4.51 -26.84
CA ARG A 123 -13.19 -4.92 -27.66
C ARG A 123 -12.84 -5.01 -29.14
N GLU A 124 -13.46 -5.99 -29.80
CA GLU A 124 -13.42 -6.13 -31.26
C GLU A 124 -14.65 -5.49 -31.92
N PHE A 125 -15.81 -5.58 -31.27
CA PHE A 125 -17.12 -5.15 -31.80
C PHE A 125 -17.77 -4.08 -30.93
N MET A 126 -18.63 -3.26 -31.53
CA MET A 126 -19.42 -2.25 -30.81
C MET A 126 -20.43 -2.89 -29.88
N THR A 127 -20.65 -2.29 -28.72
CA THR A 127 -21.61 -2.79 -27.72
C THR A 127 -22.87 -1.95 -27.64
N ARG A 128 -22.80 -0.68 -28.07
CA ARG A 128 -23.97 0.19 -28.14
C ARG A 128 -24.92 -0.27 -29.23
N LYS A 129 -26.19 0.15 -29.12
CA LYS A 129 -27.18 -0.07 -30.19
C LYS A 129 -26.78 0.66 -31.47
N LEU A 130 -26.88 -0.04 -32.60
CA LEU A 130 -26.75 0.53 -33.95
C LEU A 130 -27.78 1.65 -34.18
N LEU A 131 -27.36 2.75 -34.80
CA LEU A 131 -28.28 3.78 -35.27
C LEU A 131 -28.86 3.35 -36.62
N ILE A 132 -30.08 2.82 -36.58
CA ILE A 132 -30.81 2.30 -37.76
C ILE A 132 -31.77 3.32 -38.40
N ASP A 133 -32.00 4.44 -37.70
CA ASP A 133 -32.83 5.55 -38.18
C ASP A 133 -31.98 6.56 -38.96
N GLU A 134 -32.41 6.89 -40.17
CA GLU A 134 -31.65 7.68 -41.13
C GLU A 134 -31.34 9.09 -40.62
N GLU A 135 -32.33 9.75 -40.00
CA GLU A 135 -32.19 11.12 -39.51
C GLU A 135 -31.29 11.16 -38.28
N LYS A 136 -31.45 10.20 -37.36
CA LYS A 136 -30.55 10.06 -36.20
C LYS A 136 -29.11 9.80 -36.61
N VAL A 137 -28.87 8.99 -37.65
CA VAL A 137 -27.52 8.79 -38.17
C VAL A 137 -26.96 10.12 -38.66
N LEU A 138 -27.63 10.79 -39.59
CA LEU A 138 -27.14 12.05 -40.18
C LEU A 138 -26.87 13.12 -39.13
N ASN A 139 -27.77 13.30 -38.15
CA ASN A 139 -27.62 14.25 -37.05
C ASN A 139 -26.45 13.94 -36.12
N SER A 140 -25.96 12.69 -36.12
CA SER A 140 -24.85 12.23 -35.29
C SER A 140 -23.49 12.27 -36.00
N LEU A 141 -23.41 12.65 -37.28
CA LEU A 141 -22.16 12.70 -38.06
C LEU A 141 -21.42 14.02 -37.83
N ASN A 142 -21.02 14.26 -36.58
CA ASN A 142 -20.26 15.43 -36.15
C ASN A 142 -19.46 15.10 -34.88
N ASP A 143 -18.71 16.08 -34.37
CA ASP A 143 -17.81 15.88 -33.24
C ASP A 143 -18.57 15.58 -31.93
N GLU A 144 -19.75 16.19 -31.73
CA GLU A 144 -20.67 15.91 -30.60
C GLU A 144 -21.21 14.47 -30.68
N GLY A 145 -21.65 14.03 -31.86
CA GLY A 145 -22.11 12.66 -32.06
C GLY A 145 -20.99 11.63 -31.86
N ASN A 146 -19.73 11.99 -32.13
CA ASN A 146 -18.58 11.15 -31.82
C ASN A 146 -18.32 11.10 -30.30
N ALA A 147 -18.46 12.22 -29.58
CA ALA A 147 -18.37 12.24 -28.12
C ALA A 147 -19.46 11.36 -27.48
N ILE A 148 -20.71 11.47 -27.93
CA ILE A 148 -21.83 10.61 -27.46
C ILE A 148 -21.56 9.12 -27.75
N ARG A 149 -20.97 8.78 -28.90
CA ARG A 149 -20.56 7.39 -29.20
C ARG A 149 -19.49 6.91 -28.23
N PHE A 150 -18.49 7.75 -27.97
CA PHE A 150 -17.44 7.45 -27.02
C PHE A 150 -17.98 7.19 -25.63
N GLU A 151 -18.84 8.09 -25.13
CA GLU A 151 -19.49 7.97 -23.82
C GLU A 151 -20.24 6.65 -23.69
N LYS A 152 -21.08 6.31 -24.68
CA LYS A 152 -21.86 5.07 -24.64
C LYS A 152 -21.02 3.80 -24.69
N GLU A 153 -19.91 3.81 -25.43
CA GLU A 153 -19.02 2.65 -25.45
C GLU A 153 -18.17 2.56 -24.18
N CYS A 154 -17.76 3.70 -23.62
CA CYS A 154 -16.83 3.75 -22.49
C CYS A 154 -17.49 3.93 -21.13
N GLU A 155 -18.82 4.00 -21.08
CA GLU A 155 -19.62 4.09 -19.87
C GLU A 155 -19.23 2.99 -18.87
N GLY A 156 -18.95 3.38 -17.63
CA GLY A 156 -18.53 2.46 -16.57
C GLY A 156 -17.11 1.90 -16.69
N TYR A 157 -16.31 2.35 -17.68
CA TYR A 157 -14.92 1.91 -17.88
C TYR A 157 -13.90 3.03 -17.89
N LEU A 158 -14.29 4.24 -18.30
CA LEU A 158 -13.43 5.42 -18.26
C LEU A 158 -14.13 6.54 -17.50
N ILE A 159 -13.33 7.30 -16.76
CA ILE A 159 -13.74 8.58 -16.16
C ILE A 159 -12.63 9.60 -16.35
N TYR A 160 -13.01 10.87 -16.34
CA TYR A 160 -12.06 11.98 -16.33
C TYR A 160 -12.08 12.64 -14.95
N ALA A 161 -10.97 12.51 -14.21
CA ALA A 161 -10.79 13.14 -12.90
C ALA A 161 -10.52 14.63 -13.10
N GLY A 162 -11.57 15.44 -12.98
CA GLY A 162 -11.52 16.86 -13.27
C GLY A 162 -10.69 17.68 -12.28
N ASP A 163 -10.50 17.17 -11.07
CA ASP A 163 -9.63 17.69 -10.01
C ASP A 163 -8.13 17.41 -10.26
N ARG A 164 -7.83 16.35 -11.01
CA ARG A 164 -6.45 15.91 -11.33
C ARG A 164 -6.06 16.17 -12.79
N GLU A 165 -7.02 16.56 -13.63
CA GLU A 165 -6.88 16.73 -15.07
C GLU A 165 -6.40 15.45 -15.80
N MET A 166 -6.76 14.28 -15.30
CA MET A 166 -6.26 12.97 -15.77
C MET A 166 -7.39 11.98 -16.05
N TRP A 167 -7.18 11.09 -17.02
CA TRP A 167 -8.10 9.99 -17.32
C TRP A 167 -7.81 8.77 -16.44
N TYR A 168 -8.87 8.15 -15.96
CA TYR A 168 -8.81 6.90 -15.19
C TYR A 168 -9.61 5.80 -15.89
N ALA A 169 -9.12 4.57 -15.76
CA ALA A 169 -9.72 3.38 -16.31
C ALA A 169 -10.09 2.41 -15.18
N TRP A 170 -11.27 1.82 -15.27
CA TRP A 170 -11.65 0.72 -14.40
C TRP A 170 -10.94 -0.56 -14.85
N GLU A 171 -10.02 -1.03 -14.02
CA GLU A 171 -9.31 -2.29 -14.20
C GLU A 171 -9.81 -3.28 -13.15
N LYS A 172 -10.77 -4.11 -13.54
CA LYS A 172 -11.34 -5.24 -12.78
C LYS A 172 -12.04 -4.84 -11.47
N ASN A 173 -11.34 -4.24 -10.52
CA ASN A 173 -11.82 -3.87 -9.18
C ASN A 173 -11.39 -2.47 -8.71
N HIS A 174 -10.64 -1.71 -9.50
CA HIS A 174 -10.16 -0.38 -9.12
C HIS A 174 -10.03 0.58 -10.30
N TRP A 175 -9.96 1.87 -9.98
CA TRP A 175 -9.66 2.94 -10.93
C TRP A 175 -8.17 3.29 -10.88
N GLU A 176 -7.49 3.10 -12.00
CA GLU A 176 -6.08 3.48 -12.20
C GLU A 176 -5.93 4.47 -13.36
N LEU A 177 -4.75 5.05 -13.52
CA LEU A 177 -4.49 5.96 -14.65
C LEU A 177 -4.73 5.22 -15.97
N ALA A 178 -5.47 5.85 -16.88
CA ALA A 178 -5.85 5.21 -18.14
C ALA A 178 -4.66 5.04 -19.10
N GLU A 179 -3.61 5.88 -19.00
CA GLU A 179 -2.39 5.82 -19.82
C GLU A 179 -2.67 5.58 -21.32
N GLU A 180 -2.29 4.43 -21.88
CA GLU A 180 -2.53 4.09 -23.27
C GLU A 180 -3.97 3.65 -23.57
N LYS A 181 -4.74 3.22 -22.56
CA LYS A 181 -6.11 2.69 -22.69
C LYS A 181 -7.05 3.73 -23.28
N ILE A 182 -6.91 5.00 -22.89
CA ILE A 182 -7.70 6.09 -23.49
C ILE A 182 -7.42 6.24 -24.99
N GLY A 183 -6.17 6.06 -25.43
CA GLY A 183 -5.82 6.09 -26.85
C GLY A 183 -6.42 4.91 -27.62
N LYS A 184 -6.38 3.71 -27.04
CA LYS A 184 -7.00 2.51 -27.60
C LYS A 184 -8.53 2.64 -27.69
N ALA A 185 -9.19 3.16 -26.65
CA ALA A 185 -10.62 3.43 -26.64
C ALA A 185 -11.04 4.44 -27.72
N VAL A 186 -10.27 5.51 -27.91
CA VAL A 186 -10.50 6.49 -28.99
C VAL A 186 -10.41 5.83 -30.38
N ARG A 187 -9.42 4.95 -30.61
CA ARG A 187 -9.31 4.20 -31.88
C ARG A 187 -10.45 3.21 -32.06
N PHE A 188 -10.93 2.60 -30.98
CA PHE A 188 -12.08 1.69 -30.99
C PHE A 188 -13.35 2.40 -31.48
N ILE A 189 -13.56 3.68 -31.18
CA ILE A 189 -14.70 4.43 -31.75
C ILE A 189 -14.67 4.47 -33.28
N GLY A 190 -13.50 4.59 -33.90
CA GLY A 190 -13.36 4.47 -35.35
C GLY A 190 -13.81 3.10 -35.87
N LYS A 191 -13.46 2.01 -35.16
CA LYS A 191 -13.93 0.66 -35.49
C LYS A 191 -15.45 0.52 -35.31
N SER A 192 -16.01 1.05 -34.22
CA SER A 192 -17.46 1.07 -33.96
C SER A 192 -18.24 1.78 -35.07
N ILE A 193 -17.75 2.91 -35.59
CA ILE A 193 -18.39 3.59 -36.72
C ILE A 193 -18.32 2.74 -37.99
N ASN A 194 -17.22 2.02 -38.23
CA ASN A 194 -17.10 1.14 -39.39
C ASN A 194 -18.12 -0.01 -39.39
N GLU A 195 -18.61 -0.43 -38.23
CA GLU A 195 -19.69 -1.42 -38.14
C GLU A 195 -21.04 -0.83 -38.55
N GLU A 196 -21.31 0.44 -38.18
CA GLU A 196 -22.46 1.16 -38.72
C GLU A 196 -22.35 1.32 -40.25
N VAL A 197 -21.15 1.61 -40.77
CA VAL A 197 -20.91 1.69 -42.22
C VAL A 197 -21.29 0.38 -42.91
N LYS A 198 -20.87 -0.78 -42.38
CA LYS A 198 -21.22 -2.10 -42.95
C LYS A 198 -22.74 -2.33 -42.98
N TYR A 199 -23.45 -1.94 -41.91
CA TYR A 199 -24.91 -2.04 -41.88
C TYR A 199 -25.57 -1.20 -42.99
N TRP A 200 -25.16 0.06 -43.13
CA TRP A 200 -25.71 0.96 -44.13
C TRP A 200 -25.29 0.62 -45.56
N GLU A 201 -24.11 0.02 -45.75
CA GLU A 201 -23.66 -0.53 -47.03
C GLU A 201 -24.58 -1.66 -47.48
N ASN A 202 -24.81 -2.66 -46.61
CA ASN A 202 -25.70 -3.78 -46.91
C ASN A 202 -27.13 -3.31 -47.20
N LYS A 203 -27.63 -2.35 -46.41
CA LYS A 203 -28.97 -1.77 -46.63
C LYS A 203 -29.05 -1.01 -47.95
N SER A 204 -28.01 -0.28 -48.32
CA SER A 204 -27.91 0.44 -49.59
C SER A 204 -27.84 -0.49 -50.80
N ASN A 205 -27.20 -1.66 -50.67
CA ASN A 205 -27.11 -2.65 -51.74
C ASN A 205 -28.43 -3.42 -51.94
N ASN A 206 -29.20 -3.62 -50.86
CA ASN A 206 -30.48 -4.33 -50.95
C ASN A 206 -31.64 -3.46 -51.45
N ASP A 207 -31.53 -2.13 -51.38
CA ASP A 207 -32.55 -1.16 -51.82
C ASP A 207 -31.90 -0.11 -52.72
N GLU A 208 -31.39 -0.56 -53.88
CA GLU A 208 -30.59 0.26 -54.78
C GLU A 208 -31.34 1.47 -55.33
N GLU A 209 -32.68 1.47 -55.39
CA GLU A 209 -33.44 2.62 -55.88
C GLU A 209 -33.61 3.72 -54.82
N ASN A 210 -33.40 3.41 -53.54
CA ASN A 210 -33.60 4.34 -52.45
C ASN A 210 -32.46 5.36 -52.32
N ALA A 211 -32.68 6.53 -52.94
CA ALA A 211 -31.72 7.65 -52.92
C ALA A 211 -31.35 8.11 -51.50
N LYS A 212 -32.28 8.00 -50.54
CA LYS A 212 -32.08 8.45 -49.16
C LYS A 212 -31.11 7.53 -48.41
N ILE A 213 -31.28 6.21 -48.53
CA ILE A 213 -30.39 5.21 -47.91
C ILE A 213 -28.96 5.33 -48.47
N ARG A 214 -28.82 5.49 -49.79
CA ARG A 214 -27.51 5.76 -50.43
C ARG A 214 -26.85 7.04 -49.89
N GLY A 215 -27.65 8.09 -49.70
CA GLY A 215 -27.19 9.33 -49.09
C GLY A 215 -26.65 9.10 -47.68
N VAL A 216 -27.36 8.35 -46.83
CA VAL A 216 -26.91 8.01 -45.48
C VAL A 216 -25.60 7.22 -45.51
N PHE A 217 -25.52 6.16 -46.34
CA PHE A 217 -24.30 5.36 -46.50
C PHE A 217 -23.09 6.20 -46.93
N SER A 218 -23.26 7.07 -47.93
CA SER A 218 -22.19 7.95 -48.39
C SER A 218 -21.68 8.88 -47.29
N ASN A 219 -22.61 9.50 -46.54
CA ASN A 219 -22.26 10.42 -45.45
C ASN A 219 -21.56 9.70 -44.28
N ILE A 220 -22.08 8.55 -43.82
CA ILE A 220 -21.46 7.82 -42.71
C ILE A 220 -20.08 7.27 -43.09
N ARG A 221 -19.89 6.81 -44.34
CA ARG A 221 -18.59 6.37 -44.85
C ARG A 221 -17.57 7.51 -44.87
N ALA A 222 -17.98 8.70 -45.32
CA ALA A 222 -17.13 9.89 -45.29
C ALA A 222 -16.78 10.29 -43.85
N HIS A 223 -17.78 10.30 -42.95
CA HIS A 223 -17.58 10.62 -41.53
C HIS A 223 -16.67 9.63 -40.81
N ALA A 224 -16.78 8.33 -41.12
CA ALA A 224 -15.90 7.29 -40.57
C ALA A 224 -14.43 7.55 -40.92
N SER A 225 -14.16 7.87 -42.20
CA SER A 225 -12.82 8.23 -42.65
C SER A 225 -12.28 9.48 -41.93
N MET A 226 -13.10 10.52 -41.81
CA MET A 226 -12.70 11.75 -41.12
C MET A 226 -12.47 11.56 -39.61
N SER A 227 -13.26 10.71 -38.96
CA SER A 227 -13.20 10.48 -37.51
C SER A 227 -11.91 9.78 -37.06
N MET A 228 -11.19 9.14 -37.98
CA MET A 228 -9.88 8.54 -37.70
C MET A 228 -8.74 9.56 -37.69
N ASN A 229 -8.98 10.81 -38.12
CA ASN A 229 -7.96 11.85 -38.11
C ASN A 229 -7.60 12.29 -36.68
N TYR A 230 -6.30 12.51 -36.43
CA TYR A 230 -5.79 12.92 -35.11
C TYR A 230 -6.46 14.19 -34.56
N SER A 231 -6.70 15.19 -35.42
CA SER A 231 -7.36 16.44 -35.02
C SER A 231 -8.80 16.22 -34.54
N LYS A 232 -9.51 15.26 -35.16
CA LYS A 232 -10.87 14.87 -34.78
C LYS A 232 -10.90 14.08 -33.48
N GLN A 233 -9.98 13.15 -33.30
CA GLN A 233 -9.79 12.43 -32.04
C GLN A 233 -9.47 13.37 -30.86
N THR A 234 -8.62 14.37 -31.10
CA THR A 234 -8.28 15.39 -30.09
C THR A 234 -9.49 16.27 -29.74
N SER A 235 -10.26 16.69 -30.74
CA SER A 235 -11.46 17.53 -30.53
C SER A 235 -12.51 16.77 -29.73
N MET A 236 -12.78 15.51 -30.09
CA MET A 236 -13.67 14.62 -29.36
C MET A 236 -13.23 14.44 -27.90
N ARG A 237 -11.94 14.17 -27.65
CA ARG A 237 -11.42 14.02 -26.27
C ARG A 237 -11.72 15.26 -25.41
N LYS A 238 -11.45 16.46 -25.94
CA LYS A 238 -11.72 17.72 -25.23
C LYS A 238 -13.21 17.93 -24.93
N MET A 239 -14.10 17.47 -25.80
CA MET A 239 -15.54 17.56 -25.56
C MET A 239 -15.97 16.65 -24.40
N ILE A 240 -15.43 15.43 -24.33
CA ILE A 240 -15.78 14.44 -23.30
C ILE A 240 -15.21 14.82 -21.92
N GLU A 241 -14.09 15.54 -21.85
CA GLU A 241 -13.52 16.03 -20.57
C GLU A 241 -14.48 16.95 -19.78
N GLY A 242 -15.49 17.53 -20.45
CA GLY A 242 -16.54 18.35 -19.86
C GLY A 242 -17.90 17.65 -19.73
N SER A 243 -18.00 16.36 -20.01
CA SER A 243 -19.28 15.65 -20.08
C SER A 243 -19.63 14.91 -18.79
N THR A 244 -20.61 13.99 -18.86
CA THR A 244 -21.06 13.14 -17.74
C THR A 244 -19.98 12.20 -17.21
N MET A 245 -18.87 12.00 -17.95
CA MET A 245 -17.73 11.19 -17.51
C MET A 245 -16.80 11.93 -16.53
N ARG A 246 -17.02 13.22 -16.30
CA ARG A 246 -16.20 14.04 -15.40
C ARG A 246 -16.56 13.79 -13.94
N ILE A 247 -15.57 13.35 -13.15
CA ILE A 247 -15.70 13.08 -11.70
C ILE A 247 -14.67 13.90 -10.91
N ASP A 248 -14.99 14.25 -9.67
CA ASP A 248 -14.06 14.82 -8.69
C ASP A 248 -13.56 13.68 -7.78
N LEU A 249 -12.39 13.12 -8.07
CA LEU A 249 -11.87 11.96 -7.33
C LEU A 249 -11.40 12.34 -5.92
N GLU A 250 -10.91 13.55 -5.69
CA GLU A 250 -10.61 14.07 -4.34
C GLU A 250 -11.81 13.94 -3.39
N LYS A 251 -13.05 14.10 -3.88
CA LYS A 251 -14.27 14.01 -3.06
C LYS A 251 -14.96 12.65 -3.07
N ASN A 252 -14.90 11.92 -4.19
CA ASN A 252 -15.71 10.72 -4.40
C ASN A 252 -14.96 9.41 -4.17
N THR A 253 -13.62 9.43 -4.16
CA THR A 253 -12.82 8.24 -3.85
C THR A 253 -13.11 7.78 -2.43
N ASP A 254 -13.42 6.50 -2.25
CA ASP A 254 -13.55 5.89 -0.94
C ASP A 254 -12.20 5.32 -0.45
N PRO A 255 -11.50 6.00 0.49
CA PRO A 255 -10.22 5.54 1.00
C PRO A 255 -10.34 4.33 1.94
N ILE A 256 -11.56 3.89 2.28
CA ILE A 256 -11.79 2.71 3.10
C ILE A 256 -11.49 1.44 2.31
N LEU A 257 -11.68 1.47 1.00
CA LEU A 257 -11.43 0.33 0.15
C LEU A 257 -9.94 0.16 -0.14
N LEU A 258 -9.45 -1.06 0.01
CA LEU A 258 -8.15 -1.52 -0.48
C LEU A 258 -8.40 -2.67 -1.44
N THR A 259 -7.95 -2.53 -2.69
CA THR A 259 -8.16 -3.54 -3.74
C THR A 259 -6.85 -4.31 -3.98
N TYR A 260 -6.96 -5.55 -4.43
CA TYR A 260 -5.85 -6.46 -4.67
C TYR A 260 -6.20 -7.46 -5.78
N GLN A 261 -5.26 -8.31 -6.23
CA GLN A 261 -5.41 -9.05 -7.49
C GLN A 261 -6.70 -9.88 -7.61
N ASN A 262 -7.17 -10.46 -6.50
CA ASN A 262 -8.31 -11.37 -6.47
C ASN A 262 -9.49 -10.87 -5.63
N GLY A 263 -9.56 -9.57 -5.30
CA GLY A 263 -10.69 -9.01 -4.56
C GLY A 263 -10.45 -7.61 -3.98
N ALA A 264 -11.23 -7.25 -2.97
CA ALA A 264 -11.05 -6.03 -2.21
C ALA A 264 -11.43 -6.23 -0.75
N ILE A 265 -11.01 -5.32 0.12
CA ILE A 265 -11.41 -5.28 1.53
C ILE A 265 -11.88 -3.87 1.90
N ASP A 266 -12.96 -3.79 2.67
CA ASP A 266 -13.32 -2.60 3.42
C ASP A 266 -12.49 -2.57 4.70
N CYS A 267 -11.49 -1.70 4.77
CA CYS A 267 -10.51 -1.68 5.85
C CYS A 267 -11.07 -1.25 7.21
N LYS A 268 -12.31 -0.72 7.27
CA LYS A 268 -12.96 -0.34 8.53
C LYS A 268 -13.84 -1.45 9.11
N THR A 269 -14.44 -2.26 8.24
CA THR A 269 -15.36 -3.34 8.65
C THR A 269 -14.71 -4.71 8.56
N GLY A 270 -13.64 -4.86 7.78
CA GLY A 270 -13.01 -6.14 7.48
C GLY A 270 -13.83 -7.00 6.52
N LYS A 271 -14.86 -6.44 5.87
CA LYS A 271 -15.64 -7.12 4.84
C LYS A 271 -14.74 -7.34 3.62
N ILE A 272 -14.55 -8.61 3.26
CA ILE A 272 -13.93 -9.02 2.01
C ILE A 272 -14.98 -8.97 0.91
N TYR A 273 -14.60 -8.42 -0.24
CA TYR A 273 -15.31 -8.48 -1.50
C TYR A 273 -14.54 -9.43 -2.41
N GLU A 274 -15.23 -10.47 -2.84
CA GLU A 274 -14.73 -11.34 -3.87
C GLU A 274 -14.71 -10.60 -5.22
N MET A 275 -13.90 -11.09 -6.16
CA MET A 275 -13.68 -10.39 -7.43
C MET A 275 -14.98 -10.04 -8.19
N TRP A 276 -15.99 -10.91 -8.13
CA TRP A 276 -17.28 -10.70 -8.79
C TRP A 276 -18.17 -9.66 -8.12
N GLU A 277 -17.93 -9.34 -6.85
CA GLU A 277 -18.65 -8.31 -6.10
C GLU A 277 -18.04 -6.92 -6.33
N CYS A 278 -16.80 -6.86 -6.82
CA CYS A 278 -16.06 -5.61 -7.00
C CYS A 278 -16.70 -4.66 -8.02
N GLU A 279 -17.51 -5.16 -8.96
CA GLU A 279 -18.26 -4.32 -9.91
C GLU A 279 -19.18 -3.32 -9.18
N GLU A 280 -19.76 -3.72 -8.04
CA GLU A 280 -20.59 -2.86 -7.19
C GLU A 280 -19.79 -1.72 -6.54
N LEU A 281 -18.46 -1.81 -6.53
CA LEU A 281 -17.57 -0.80 -5.95
C LEU A 281 -17.22 0.33 -6.92
N LYS A 282 -17.59 0.23 -8.22
CA LYS A 282 -17.26 1.25 -9.24
C LYS A 282 -17.63 2.67 -8.82
N GLU A 283 -18.83 2.83 -8.29
CA GLU A 283 -19.39 4.12 -7.84
C GLU A 283 -18.77 4.64 -6.53
N ARG A 284 -17.96 3.83 -5.84
CA ARG A 284 -17.13 4.24 -4.68
C ARG A 284 -15.72 4.67 -5.10
N TYR A 285 -15.43 4.61 -6.40
CA TYR A 285 -14.16 5.01 -7.00
C TYR A 285 -12.89 4.55 -6.25
N PRO A 286 -12.72 3.25 -5.94
CA PRO A 286 -11.52 2.77 -5.26
C PRO A 286 -10.29 2.99 -6.15
N THR A 287 -9.33 3.79 -5.68
CA THR A 287 -8.05 4.04 -6.39
C THR A 287 -6.84 3.40 -5.69
N ILE A 288 -7.08 2.70 -4.58
CA ILE A 288 -6.04 2.07 -3.77
C ILE A 288 -5.94 0.61 -4.18
N TYR A 289 -4.84 0.26 -4.83
CA TYR A 289 -4.54 -1.10 -5.28
C TYR A 289 -3.20 -1.57 -4.72
N VAL A 290 -3.12 -2.86 -4.38
CA VAL A 290 -1.89 -3.56 -4.00
C VAL A 290 -1.80 -4.82 -4.86
N ASP A 291 -0.71 -4.95 -5.62
CA ASP A 291 -0.52 -6.05 -6.57
C ASP A 291 -0.15 -7.39 -5.91
N ARG A 292 -0.99 -7.86 -4.99
CA ARG A 292 -0.79 -9.10 -4.23
C ARG A 292 -2.04 -9.94 -4.24
N LYS A 293 -1.89 -11.24 -4.00
CA LYS A 293 -3.03 -12.14 -3.77
C LYS A 293 -3.32 -12.28 -2.29
N TYR A 294 -4.60 -12.20 -1.95
CA TYR A 294 -5.06 -12.56 -0.62
C TYR A 294 -5.56 -14.01 -0.63
N THR A 295 -5.05 -14.82 0.28
CA THR A 295 -5.60 -16.15 0.59
C THR A 295 -5.86 -16.22 2.08
N PRO A 296 -7.13 -16.35 2.52
CA PRO A 296 -7.46 -16.42 3.94
C PRO A 296 -6.62 -17.46 4.68
N ASP A 297 -6.14 -17.09 5.87
CA ASP A 297 -5.37 -17.96 6.78
C ASP A 297 -4.02 -18.45 6.25
N LYS A 298 -3.60 -18.04 5.04
CA LYS A 298 -2.27 -18.37 4.51
C LYS A 298 -1.20 -17.59 5.28
N ARG A 299 -0.11 -18.27 5.66
CA ARG A 299 0.97 -17.72 6.49
C ARG A 299 2.32 -17.96 5.83
N SER A 300 3.15 -16.93 5.81
CA SER A 300 4.55 -17.05 5.39
C SER A 300 5.35 -17.70 6.50
N LYS A 301 6.01 -18.82 6.18
CA LYS A 301 6.87 -19.52 7.13
C LYS A 301 8.16 -18.73 7.34
N ILE A 302 8.77 -18.25 6.25
CA ILE A 302 10.06 -17.57 6.30
C ILE A 302 9.93 -16.24 7.04
N PHE A 303 8.87 -15.47 6.78
CA PHE A 303 8.61 -14.21 7.49
C PHE A 303 8.29 -14.45 8.97
N THR A 304 7.56 -15.51 9.31
CA THR A 304 7.30 -15.85 10.71
C THR A 304 8.60 -16.16 11.47
N GLU A 305 9.52 -16.93 10.86
CA GLU A 305 10.84 -17.20 11.46
C GLU A 305 11.70 -15.93 11.53
N HIS A 306 11.64 -15.05 10.53
CA HIS A 306 12.28 -13.73 10.58
C HIS A 306 11.77 -12.91 11.76
N LEU A 307 10.46 -12.83 11.98
CA LEU A 307 9.88 -12.10 13.11
C LEU A 307 10.30 -12.70 14.46
N LYS A 308 10.35 -14.02 14.58
CA LYS A 308 10.89 -14.67 15.79
C LYS A 308 12.36 -14.27 16.02
N ALA A 309 13.18 -14.31 14.97
CA ALA A 309 14.59 -13.96 15.06
C ALA A 309 14.80 -12.52 15.52
N ILE A 310 14.16 -11.54 14.86
CA ILE A 310 14.36 -10.11 15.19
C ILE A 310 13.84 -9.73 16.59
N PHE A 311 12.83 -10.44 17.11
CA PHE A 311 12.25 -10.19 18.44
C PHE A 311 12.83 -11.10 19.54
N THR A 312 13.74 -12.02 19.20
CA THR A 312 14.51 -12.75 20.21
C THR A 312 15.56 -11.82 20.80
N ASP A 313 15.40 -11.45 22.07
CA ASP A 313 16.30 -10.52 22.73
C ASP A 313 17.62 -11.18 23.10
N ASN A 314 18.71 -10.87 22.39
CA ASN A 314 20.06 -11.40 22.68
C ASN A 314 21.03 -10.34 23.22
N ILE A 315 20.53 -9.15 23.56
CA ILE A 315 21.35 -8.02 24.03
C ILE A 315 21.12 -7.71 25.51
N THR A 316 19.95 -8.05 26.06
CA THR A 316 19.63 -7.81 27.47
C THR A 316 20.34 -8.87 28.34
N PRO A 317 21.27 -8.46 29.24
CA PRO A 317 21.91 -9.39 30.15
C PRO A 317 20.90 -9.90 31.19
N ASP A 318 21.18 -11.10 31.71
CA ASP A 318 20.45 -11.72 32.84
C ASP A 318 18.95 -12.02 32.58
N LEU A 319 18.50 -11.99 31.33
CA LEU A 319 17.14 -12.38 30.94
C LEU A 319 17.02 -13.91 30.90
N SER A 320 16.06 -14.50 31.62
CA SER A 320 15.82 -15.94 31.57
C SER A 320 15.27 -16.36 30.19
N GLU A 321 15.43 -17.64 29.82
CA GLU A 321 14.91 -18.17 28.55
C GLU A 321 13.36 -18.05 28.46
N GLU A 322 12.68 -18.19 29.59
CA GLU A 322 11.22 -18.03 29.68
C GLU A 322 10.81 -16.58 29.42
N GLU A 323 11.48 -15.61 30.05
CA GLU A 323 11.25 -14.18 29.84
C GLU A 323 11.57 -13.76 28.40
N ARG A 324 12.66 -14.28 27.83
CA ARG A 324 13.06 -14.06 26.43
C ARG A 324 12.00 -14.56 25.46
N THR A 325 11.50 -15.78 25.68
CA THR A 325 10.44 -16.38 24.86
C THR A 325 9.14 -15.60 24.95
N LEU A 326 8.71 -15.23 26.16
CA LEU A 326 7.49 -14.46 26.36
C LEU A 326 7.58 -13.07 25.72
N ARG A 327 8.72 -12.38 25.86
CA ARG A 327 9.00 -11.09 25.22
C ARG A 327 8.94 -11.20 23.70
N MET A 328 9.57 -12.21 23.11
CA MET A 328 9.55 -12.47 21.68
C MET A 328 8.11 -12.67 21.18
N ILE A 329 7.34 -13.56 21.83
CA ILE A 329 5.96 -13.86 21.42
C ILE A 329 5.08 -12.62 21.50
N ASN A 330 5.11 -11.91 22.64
CA ASN A 330 4.25 -10.75 22.86
C ASN A 330 4.58 -9.60 21.89
N THR A 331 5.87 -9.32 21.68
CA THR A 331 6.30 -8.25 20.77
C THR A 331 6.03 -8.62 19.32
N GLY A 332 6.31 -9.86 18.91
CA GLY A 332 6.06 -10.34 17.55
C GLY A 332 4.59 -10.38 17.18
N ARG A 333 3.71 -10.85 18.08
CA ARG A 333 2.24 -10.82 17.88
C ARG A 333 1.72 -9.41 17.79
N PHE A 334 2.19 -8.52 18.68
CA PHE A 334 1.82 -7.11 18.63
C PHE A 334 2.28 -6.45 17.33
N PHE A 335 3.50 -6.74 16.87
CA PHE A 335 4.02 -6.21 15.61
C PHE A 335 3.22 -6.70 14.41
N LEU A 336 2.84 -7.99 14.35
CA LEU A 336 1.95 -8.50 13.30
C LEU A 336 0.61 -7.75 13.25
N ARG A 337 -0.02 -7.55 14.41
CA ARG A 337 -1.24 -6.74 14.52
C ARG A 337 -1.03 -5.29 14.08
N LEU A 338 0.11 -4.72 14.45
CA LEU A 338 0.52 -3.38 14.03
C LEU A 338 0.63 -3.30 12.50
N LEU A 339 1.17 -4.31 11.83
CA LEU A 339 1.21 -4.36 10.36
C LEU A 339 -0.20 -4.35 9.75
N GLY A 340 -1.14 -5.10 10.32
CA GLY A 340 -2.54 -5.05 9.92
C GLY A 340 -3.17 -3.66 10.12
N TYR A 341 -2.90 -3.04 11.28
CA TYR A 341 -3.32 -1.66 11.58
C TYR A 341 -2.84 -0.64 10.54
N LEU A 342 -1.66 -0.83 9.96
CA LEU A 342 -1.13 0.09 8.94
C LEU A 342 -2.03 0.21 7.70
N LEU A 343 -2.89 -0.80 7.42
CA LEU A 343 -3.85 -0.73 6.33
C LEU A 343 -5.10 0.11 6.68
N TYR A 344 -5.37 0.33 7.96
CA TYR A 344 -6.54 1.09 8.40
C TYR A 344 -6.42 2.57 7.99
N PRO A 345 -7.42 3.14 7.31
CA PRO A 345 -7.36 4.55 6.90
C PRO A 345 -7.53 5.50 8.10
N GLY A 346 -6.58 6.42 8.27
CA GLY A 346 -6.74 7.61 9.10
C GLY A 346 -6.31 7.49 10.56
N ASN A 347 -5.31 6.65 10.85
CA ASN A 347 -4.56 6.61 12.12
C ASN A 347 -5.43 6.78 13.39
N PRO A 348 -6.46 5.94 13.62
CA PRO A 348 -7.43 6.14 14.71
C PRO A 348 -6.81 6.02 16.11
N GLU A 349 -5.67 5.35 16.25
CA GLU A 349 -4.94 5.25 17.52
C GLU A 349 -4.09 6.50 17.81
N GLN A 350 -4.02 7.45 16.85
CA GLN A 350 -3.24 8.68 16.93
C GLN A 350 -1.75 8.41 17.23
N VAL A 351 -1.17 7.40 16.57
CA VAL A 351 0.21 6.97 16.85
C VAL A 351 1.21 7.41 15.78
N PHE A 352 2.42 7.72 16.24
CA PHE A 352 3.64 7.81 15.48
C PHE A 352 4.55 6.69 15.95
N ILE A 353 4.84 5.76 15.04
CA ILE A 353 5.54 4.52 15.36
C ILE A 353 7.04 4.75 15.20
N PHE A 354 7.85 4.38 16.19
CA PHE A 354 9.31 4.33 16.07
C PHE A 354 9.80 2.89 16.07
N LEU A 355 10.41 2.46 14.96
CA LEU A 355 11.14 1.19 14.90
C LEU A 355 12.58 1.45 15.38
N TRP A 356 12.90 0.99 16.59
CA TRP A 356 14.15 1.31 17.26
C TRP A 356 15.07 0.09 17.42
N GLY A 357 16.37 0.29 17.24
CA GLY A 357 17.39 -0.73 17.56
C GLY A 357 18.80 -0.29 17.23
N THR A 358 19.81 -0.92 17.81
CA THR A 358 21.22 -0.45 17.81
C THR A 358 22.05 -0.81 16.57
N GLY A 359 21.42 -1.01 15.41
CA GLY A 359 22.07 -1.41 14.15
C GLY A 359 22.44 -2.90 14.03
N SER A 360 22.22 -3.46 12.84
CA SER A 360 22.30 -4.91 12.55
C SER A 360 21.24 -5.76 13.27
N ASN A 361 19.99 -5.25 13.32
CA ASN A 361 18.88 -5.88 14.06
C ASN A 361 17.73 -6.37 13.15
N GLY A 362 17.91 -6.35 11.81
CA GLY A 362 16.87 -6.75 10.86
C GLY A 362 15.79 -5.70 10.56
N LYS A 363 15.90 -4.48 11.09
CA LYS A 363 14.97 -3.35 10.82
C LYS A 363 14.86 -3.03 9.34
N SER A 364 15.98 -2.74 8.68
CA SER A 364 16.02 -2.36 7.27
C SER A 364 15.43 -3.45 6.39
N THR A 365 15.82 -4.72 6.61
CA THR A 365 15.25 -5.87 5.90
C THR A 365 13.72 -5.96 6.06
N THR A 366 13.20 -5.76 7.29
CA THR A 366 11.76 -5.78 7.54
C THR A 366 11.04 -4.67 6.79
N VAL A 367 11.57 -3.44 6.85
CA VAL A 367 11.01 -2.27 6.16
C VAL A 367 11.06 -2.45 4.65
N ASP A 368 12.16 -3.00 4.12
CA ASP A 368 12.31 -3.28 2.70
C ASP A 368 11.29 -4.31 2.21
N VAL A 369 11.05 -5.37 2.97
CA VAL A 369 10.01 -6.36 2.65
C VAL A 369 8.63 -5.72 2.66
N LEU A 370 8.31 -4.87 3.66
CA LEU A 370 7.04 -4.16 3.71
C LEU A 370 6.87 -3.19 2.53
N ARG A 371 7.93 -2.52 2.10
CA ARG A 371 7.91 -1.63 0.92
C ARG A 371 7.51 -2.41 -0.32
N GLU A 372 8.08 -3.59 -0.53
CA GLU A 372 7.70 -4.44 -1.67
C GLU A 372 6.28 -4.98 -1.50
N VAL A 373 5.89 -5.47 -0.32
CA VAL A 373 4.57 -6.08 -0.09
C VAL A 373 3.44 -5.07 -0.25
N LEU A 374 3.59 -3.86 0.29
CA LEU A 374 2.57 -2.81 0.24
C LEU A 374 2.66 -1.92 -1.02
N GLY A 375 3.78 -1.97 -1.74
CA GLY A 375 4.01 -1.19 -2.95
C GLY A 375 3.83 0.30 -2.72
N GLU A 376 3.06 0.96 -3.60
CA GLU A 376 2.80 2.41 -3.54
C GLU A 376 2.08 2.88 -2.27
N GLN A 377 1.54 1.97 -1.47
CA GLN A 377 0.84 2.32 -0.23
C GLN A 377 1.81 2.64 0.91
N LEU A 378 3.09 2.28 0.79
CA LEU A 378 4.16 2.70 1.67
C LEU A 378 5.04 3.72 0.93
N THR A 379 4.97 4.98 1.37
CA THR A 379 5.73 6.09 0.77
C THR A 379 6.69 6.68 1.78
N GLU A 380 7.81 7.23 1.30
CA GLU A 380 8.84 7.83 2.12
C GLU A 380 8.80 9.36 2.08
N ALA A 381 9.10 9.99 3.21
CA ALA A 381 9.41 11.41 3.29
C ALA A 381 10.74 11.59 4.03
N SER A 382 11.42 12.72 3.76
CA SER A 382 12.66 13.00 4.46
C SER A 382 12.38 13.27 5.93
N ILE A 383 13.19 12.70 6.84
CA ILE A 383 13.12 13.05 8.27
C ILE A 383 13.32 14.57 8.52
N LYS A 384 13.96 15.27 7.58
CA LYS A 384 14.12 16.73 7.63
C LYS A 384 12.80 17.50 7.51
N GLU A 385 11.75 16.89 6.94
CA GLU A 385 10.41 17.50 6.80
C GLU A 385 9.64 17.56 8.13
N ILE A 386 10.05 16.78 9.14
CA ILE A 386 9.48 16.84 10.49
C ILE A 386 10.36 17.63 11.47
N TYR A 387 11.52 18.12 11.03
CA TYR A 387 12.39 18.97 11.85
C TYR A 387 11.87 20.41 11.95
N VAL A 388 12.20 21.09 13.05
CA VAL A 388 11.98 22.52 13.20
C VAL A 388 12.84 23.27 12.18
N SER A 389 12.20 24.10 11.35
CA SER A 389 12.87 25.04 10.46
C SER A 389 12.43 26.47 10.78
N GLY A 390 13.37 27.41 10.71
CA GLY A 390 13.07 28.85 10.80
C GLY A 390 12.47 29.44 9.50
N GLU A 391 12.52 28.67 8.41
CA GLU A 391 11.92 29.00 7.11
C GLU A 391 10.76 28.06 6.79
N ASP A 392 9.82 28.53 5.98
CA ASP A 392 8.67 27.77 5.48
C ASP A 392 9.14 26.73 4.45
N ARG A 393 9.63 25.57 4.92
CA ARG A 393 10.18 24.52 4.06
C ARG A 393 9.05 23.71 3.41
N PRO A 394 9.16 23.38 2.11
CA PRO A 394 8.22 22.48 1.47
C PRO A 394 8.20 21.12 2.15
N THR A 395 7.01 20.58 2.38
CA THR A 395 6.77 19.26 2.98
C THR A 395 6.15 18.34 1.93
N SER A 396 6.68 18.38 0.71
CA SER A 396 6.12 17.68 -0.45
C SER A 396 6.11 16.16 -0.25
N GLY A 397 7.10 15.59 0.44
CA GLY A 397 7.15 14.16 0.74
C GLY A 397 6.00 13.75 1.66
N ILE A 398 5.79 14.51 2.74
CA ILE A 398 4.65 14.31 3.64
C ILE A 398 3.33 14.50 2.89
N TYR A 399 3.19 15.59 2.13
CA TYR A 399 1.98 15.93 1.37
C TYR A 399 1.55 14.80 0.43
N ASN A 400 2.51 14.22 -0.31
CA ASN A 400 2.28 13.12 -1.25
C ASN A 400 1.95 11.80 -0.56
N ALA A 401 2.41 11.62 0.68
CA ALA A 401 2.17 10.41 1.46
C ALA A 401 0.85 10.43 2.24
N LEU A 402 0.26 11.61 2.51
CA LEU A 402 -1.02 11.71 3.24
C LEU A 402 -2.14 10.81 2.70
N PRO A 403 -2.36 10.68 1.36
CA PRO A 403 -3.41 9.81 0.83
C PRO A 403 -3.05 8.32 0.82
N LYS A 404 -1.82 7.93 1.22
CA LYS A 404 -1.34 6.55 1.23
C LYS A 404 -1.60 5.88 2.60
N ARG A 405 -1.28 4.59 2.74
CA ARG A 405 -1.49 3.83 4.00
C ARG A 405 -0.38 4.06 5.02
N VAL A 406 0.86 4.17 4.56
CA VAL A 406 2.04 4.27 5.41
C VAL A 406 2.95 5.39 4.95
N LEU A 407 3.33 6.25 5.89
CA LEU A 407 4.34 7.28 5.70
C LEU A 407 5.59 6.89 6.49
N LEU A 408 6.64 6.52 5.78
CA LEU A 408 7.92 6.14 6.36
C LEU A 408 8.89 7.34 6.37
N PHE A 409 9.47 7.62 7.52
CA PHE A 409 10.61 8.51 7.67
C PHE A 409 11.87 7.66 7.80
N SER A 410 12.66 7.62 6.73
CA SER A 410 14.00 7.05 6.75
C SER A 410 14.97 8.07 7.33
N GLU A 411 15.86 7.64 8.23
CA GLU A 411 17.00 8.47 8.66
C GLU A 411 17.75 8.91 7.40
N ALA A 412 17.82 10.23 7.17
CA ALA A 412 18.84 10.75 6.29
C ALA A 412 20.16 10.36 6.93
N SER A 413 21.08 9.74 6.18
CA SER A 413 22.46 9.54 6.60
C SER A 413 22.93 10.83 7.27
N ASP A 414 23.06 10.78 8.60
CA ASP A 414 23.61 11.90 9.33
C ASP A 414 24.99 12.11 8.73
N ASP A 415 25.24 13.29 8.18
CA ASP A 415 26.61 13.74 8.00
C ASP A 415 27.22 13.69 9.39
N GLU A 416 27.97 12.61 9.67
CA GLU A 416 28.62 12.28 10.95
C GLU A 416 29.52 13.43 11.45
N ASN A 417 29.76 14.44 10.60
CA ASN A 417 30.56 15.63 10.83
C ASN A 417 29.80 16.85 11.40
N THR A 418 28.47 16.81 11.52
CA THR A 418 27.71 17.90 12.16
C THR A 418 27.12 17.45 13.49
N HIS A 419 27.69 17.90 14.60
CA HIS A 419 27.19 17.72 15.98
C HIS A 419 25.80 18.37 16.26
N ASN A 420 25.05 18.73 15.22
CA ASN A 420 23.73 19.37 15.28
C ASN A 420 22.71 18.58 14.45
N GLY A 421 22.37 17.36 14.90
CA GLY A 421 21.17 16.67 14.40
C GLY A 421 19.92 17.55 14.58
N GLY A 422 18.99 17.49 13.63
CA GLY A 422 17.76 18.29 13.66
C GLY A 422 16.82 17.90 14.81
N ARG A 423 16.05 18.86 15.31
CA ARG A 423 15.03 18.62 16.34
C ARG A 423 13.67 18.42 15.68
N ILE A 424 12.99 17.32 15.98
CA ILE A 424 11.62 17.04 15.53
C ILE A 424 10.65 18.02 16.18
N SER A 425 9.79 18.63 15.37
CA SER A 425 8.73 19.50 15.85
C SER A 425 7.61 18.68 16.48
N GLN A 426 7.35 18.88 17.78
CA GLN A 426 6.20 18.27 18.45
C GLN A 426 4.88 18.61 17.76
N ASP A 427 4.75 19.84 17.27
CA ASP A 427 3.55 20.31 16.61
C ASP A 427 3.32 19.55 15.30
N THR A 428 4.39 19.22 14.55
CA THR A 428 4.28 18.44 13.31
C THR A 428 3.84 17.00 13.60
N ILE A 429 4.38 16.37 14.64
CA ILE A 429 3.93 15.04 15.08
C ILE A 429 2.46 15.06 15.50
N LYS A 430 2.06 16.05 16.31
CA LYS A 430 0.67 16.24 16.74
C LYS A 430 -0.27 16.48 15.55
N ALA A 431 0.20 17.13 14.48
CA ALA A 431 -0.57 17.32 13.26
C ALA A 431 -0.68 16.04 12.42
N LEU A 432 0.41 15.26 12.27
CA LEU A 432 0.42 13.99 11.52
C LEU A 432 -0.40 12.88 12.18
N THR A 433 -0.51 12.92 13.50
CA THR A 433 -1.25 11.94 14.31
C THR A 433 -2.57 12.51 14.84
N GLY A 434 -2.90 13.73 14.46
CA GLY A 434 -4.03 14.50 14.98
C GLY A 434 -5.31 14.26 14.20
N ASP A 435 -6.08 15.32 14.01
CA ASP A 435 -7.34 15.25 13.28
C ASP A 435 -7.12 14.76 11.85
N ALA A 436 -8.12 14.03 11.34
CA ALA A 436 -8.08 13.42 10.02
C ALA A 436 -7.91 14.43 8.88
N VAL A 437 -8.05 15.74 9.12
CA VAL A 437 -7.89 16.78 8.09
C VAL A 437 -6.89 17.83 8.54
N THR A 438 -5.90 18.12 7.69
CA THR A 438 -4.85 19.12 7.95
C THR A 438 -4.65 20.04 6.74
N SER A 439 -4.20 21.27 6.98
CA SER A 439 -3.75 22.19 5.92
C SER A 439 -2.28 22.62 6.08
N ARG A 440 -1.57 21.92 6.98
CA ARG A 440 -0.21 22.25 7.39
C ARG A 440 0.82 21.86 6.34
N PHE A 441 0.59 20.75 5.65
CA PHE A 441 1.52 20.21 4.66
C PHE A 441 1.15 20.72 3.27
N ARG A 442 2.15 21.03 2.45
CA ARG A 442 1.96 21.55 1.10
C ARG A 442 3.14 21.26 0.20
N GLU A 443 2.85 21.13 -1.08
CA GLU A 443 3.87 21.17 -2.13
C GLU A 443 4.53 22.55 -2.23
N MET A 444 5.73 22.55 -2.79
CA MET A 444 6.47 23.77 -3.11
C MET A 444 5.65 24.65 -4.07
N TYR A 445 5.53 25.94 -3.74
CA TYR A 445 4.78 26.95 -4.51
C TYR A 445 3.25 26.76 -4.58
N SER A 446 2.67 25.81 -3.83
CA SER A 446 1.23 25.58 -3.76
C SER A 446 0.58 26.32 -2.58
N LYS A 447 -0.69 26.72 -2.74
CA LYS A 447 -1.50 27.24 -1.62
C LYS A 447 -1.86 26.10 -0.67
N SER A 448 -1.88 26.37 0.65
CA SER A 448 -2.39 25.42 1.63
C SER A 448 -3.82 25.00 1.31
N LYS A 449 -4.04 23.69 1.22
CA LYS A 449 -5.36 23.06 1.05
C LYS A 449 -5.62 22.11 2.20
N LYS A 450 -6.89 21.88 2.53
CA LYS A 450 -7.27 20.83 3.48
C LYS A 450 -7.04 19.48 2.82
N GLN A 451 -6.37 18.57 3.53
CA GLN A 451 -6.08 17.22 3.09
C GLN A 451 -6.45 16.23 4.17
N THR A 452 -6.99 15.09 3.76
CA THR A 452 -7.27 13.99 4.67
C THR A 452 -5.99 13.19 4.92
N ILE A 453 -5.63 12.99 6.19
CA ILE A 453 -4.55 12.10 6.60
C ILE A 453 -5.11 10.68 6.60
N ILE A 454 -4.67 9.87 5.64
CA ILE A 454 -5.00 8.43 5.57
C ILE A 454 -3.86 7.62 6.18
N CYS A 455 -2.62 8.09 6.05
CA CYS A 455 -1.43 7.34 6.42
C CYS A 455 -1.21 7.21 7.93
N THR A 456 -0.55 6.12 8.33
CA THR A 456 0.10 5.99 9.64
C THR A 456 1.60 6.31 9.51
N PRO A 457 2.16 7.25 10.30
CA PRO A 457 3.57 7.60 10.22
C PRO A 457 4.46 6.64 11.03
N ILE A 458 5.59 6.26 10.42
CA ILE A 458 6.63 5.38 10.98
C ILE A 458 7.99 6.04 10.83
N GLY A 459 8.75 6.19 11.93
CA GLY A 459 10.16 6.55 11.90
C GLY A 459 11.04 5.33 12.15
N VAL A 460 12.07 5.14 11.32
CA VAL A 460 13.10 4.11 11.54
C VAL A 460 14.33 4.79 12.09
N THR A 461 14.80 4.39 13.26
CA THR A 461 15.90 5.11 13.91
C THR A 461 16.80 4.22 14.76
N ASN A 462 18.07 4.59 14.85
CA ASN A 462 19.05 3.95 15.74
C ASN A 462 19.24 4.75 17.03
N GLU A 463 19.15 6.08 16.95
CA GLU A 463 19.11 6.96 18.10
C GLU A 463 17.66 7.30 18.46
N LEU A 464 17.47 8.11 19.50
CA LEU A 464 16.15 8.65 19.77
C LEU A 464 15.92 9.94 18.99
N PRO A 465 14.72 10.13 18.41
CA PRO A 465 14.30 11.45 17.98
C PRO A 465 14.50 12.49 19.07
N ARG A 466 15.21 13.58 18.77
CA ARG A 466 15.31 14.75 19.65
C ARG A 466 14.16 15.69 19.34
N PHE A 467 13.32 16.01 20.32
CA PHE A 467 12.23 16.98 20.13
C PHE A 467 12.70 18.42 20.37
N ASP A 468 11.95 19.38 19.84
CA ASP A 468 12.22 20.81 19.97
C ASP A 468 11.90 21.39 21.35
N LYS A 469 10.99 20.74 22.06
CA LYS A 469 10.55 21.06 23.42
C LYS A 469 10.55 19.78 24.27
N ASP A 470 10.46 19.93 25.58
CA ASP A 470 10.28 18.79 26.49
C ASP A 470 8.97 18.06 26.14
N PRO A 471 8.98 16.72 25.98
CA PRO A 471 7.79 15.94 25.64
C PRO A 471 6.67 16.11 26.68
N ASP A 472 5.54 16.67 26.26
CA ASP A 472 4.33 16.72 27.10
C ASP A 472 3.52 15.43 26.99
N GLU A 473 2.60 15.18 27.93
CA GLU A 473 1.73 13.99 27.93
C GLU A 473 0.98 13.82 26.59
N ALA A 474 0.60 14.94 25.96
CA ALA A 474 -0.06 14.95 24.67
C ALA A 474 0.83 14.41 23.54
N LEU A 475 2.13 14.69 23.53
CA LEU A 475 3.07 14.04 22.61
C LEU A 475 3.30 12.58 23.00
N LEU A 476 3.54 12.32 24.29
CA LEU A 476 3.90 10.98 24.79
C LEU A 476 2.88 9.91 24.44
N ARG A 477 1.59 10.22 24.56
CA ARG A 477 0.50 9.29 24.20
C ARG A 477 0.43 8.94 22.70
N ARG A 478 1.07 9.74 21.84
CA ARG A 478 1.14 9.53 20.39
C ARG A 478 2.38 8.74 20.00
N LEU A 479 3.38 8.61 20.86
CA LEU A 479 4.58 7.85 20.54
C LEU A 479 4.33 6.36 20.81
N LEU A 480 4.75 5.53 19.87
CA LEU A 480 4.74 4.08 20.00
C LEU A 480 6.09 3.52 19.57
N THR A 481 6.93 3.10 20.53
CA THR A 481 8.25 2.52 20.21
C THR A 481 8.21 1.00 20.14
N ILE A 482 8.69 0.44 19.02
CA ILE A 482 8.88 -0.99 18.79
C ILE A 482 10.38 -1.31 18.83
N PRO A 483 10.88 -1.94 19.91
CA PRO A 483 12.27 -2.37 19.99
C PRO A 483 12.55 -3.59 19.12
N PHE A 484 13.71 -3.60 18.46
CA PHE A 484 14.29 -4.75 17.78
C PHE A 484 15.49 -5.25 18.61
N PRO A 485 15.28 -6.17 19.57
CA PRO A 485 16.29 -6.52 20.57
C PRO A 485 17.31 -7.58 20.11
N HIS A 486 17.27 -7.98 18.84
CA HIS A 486 18.24 -8.92 18.28
C HIS A 486 19.42 -8.18 17.64
N LYS A 487 20.64 -8.66 17.87
CA LYS A 487 21.84 -8.24 17.13
C LYS A 487 22.36 -9.43 16.34
N PHE A 488 22.33 -9.33 15.01
CA PHE A 488 22.87 -10.35 14.10
C PHE A 488 24.39 -10.19 13.97
N ASN A 489 25.11 -11.31 13.96
CA ASN A 489 26.55 -11.30 13.70
C ASN A 489 26.82 -11.22 12.19
N GLU A 490 28.05 -10.89 11.81
CA GLU A 490 28.44 -10.83 10.39
C GLU A 490 28.32 -12.19 9.68
N GLU A 491 28.55 -13.28 10.41
CA GLU A 491 28.46 -14.66 9.91
C GLU A 491 27.01 -15.08 9.60
N ASP A 492 26.02 -14.44 10.25
CA ASP A 492 24.59 -14.72 10.06
C ASP A 492 23.98 -13.96 8.86
N LYS A 493 24.76 -13.10 8.18
CA LYS A 493 24.25 -12.25 7.09
C LYS A 493 24.09 -13.04 5.79
N ASN A 494 22.91 -13.64 5.59
CA ASN A 494 22.48 -14.07 4.26
C ASN A 494 22.16 -12.84 3.39
N LYS A 495 22.98 -12.58 2.35
CA LYS A 495 22.82 -11.44 1.44
C LYS A 495 21.51 -11.47 0.65
N ASN A 496 20.97 -12.66 0.38
CA ASN A 496 19.75 -12.85 -0.43
C ASN A 496 18.50 -13.02 0.43
N PHE A 497 18.59 -12.81 1.75
CA PHE A 497 17.48 -13.10 2.65
C PHE A 497 16.22 -12.27 2.37
N LYS A 498 16.38 -11.03 1.86
CA LYS A 498 15.25 -10.23 1.36
C LYS A 498 14.52 -10.97 0.24
N ASP A 499 15.25 -11.51 -0.73
CA ASP A 499 14.65 -12.20 -1.88
C ASP A 499 13.95 -13.50 -1.44
N ASP A 500 14.54 -14.23 -0.49
CA ASP A 500 13.92 -15.41 0.12
C ASP A 500 12.57 -15.05 0.79
N LEU A 501 12.50 -13.93 1.51
CA LEU A 501 11.26 -13.43 2.10
C LEU A 501 10.22 -13.05 1.04
N LEU A 502 10.66 -12.44 -0.06
CA LEU A 502 9.76 -11.99 -1.13
C LEU A 502 9.22 -13.13 -2.01
N GLN A 503 9.79 -14.33 -1.93
CA GLN A 503 9.17 -15.52 -2.51
C GLN A 503 7.80 -15.82 -1.88
N GLU A 504 7.60 -15.42 -0.61
CA GLU A 504 6.34 -15.60 0.12
C GLU A 504 5.55 -14.26 0.28
N LYS A 505 5.72 -13.32 -0.65
CA LYS A 505 5.12 -11.96 -0.55
C LYS A 505 3.60 -11.94 -0.46
N ASP A 506 2.91 -12.87 -1.14
CA ASP A 506 1.44 -12.96 -1.11
C ASP A 506 0.96 -13.55 0.22
N GLU A 507 1.72 -14.47 0.79
CA GLU A 507 1.49 -15.00 2.13
C GLU A 507 1.71 -13.93 3.22
N ILE A 508 2.74 -13.09 3.07
CA ILE A 508 2.98 -11.94 3.95
C ILE A 508 1.82 -10.95 3.84
N PHE A 509 1.38 -10.62 2.62
CA PHE A 509 0.21 -9.76 2.42
C PHE A 509 -1.05 -10.36 3.07
N SER A 510 -1.25 -11.67 2.91
CA SER A 510 -2.39 -12.38 3.51
C SER A 510 -2.37 -12.34 5.04
N MET A 511 -1.18 -12.47 5.64
CA MET A 511 -0.99 -12.24 7.07
C MET A 511 -1.41 -10.83 7.48
N ILE A 512 -0.98 -9.80 6.75
CA ILE A 512 -1.30 -8.39 7.07
C ILE A 512 -2.83 -8.15 7.00
N ILE A 513 -3.52 -8.69 5.99
CA ILE A 513 -4.98 -8.57 5.85
C ILE A 513 -5.71 -9.25 7.01
N ASP A 514 -5.28 -10.45 7.41
CA ASP A 514 -5.89 -11.14 8.54
C ASP A 514 -5.63 -10.40 9.87
N GLU A 515 -4.44 -9.82 10.03
CA GLU A 515 -4.10 -9.00 11.19
C GLU A 515 -4.84 -7.66 11.22
N LEU A 516 -5.24 -7.10 10.07
CA LEU A 516 -6.17 -5.97 10.05
C LEU A 516 -7.52 -6.38 10.65
N ARG A 517 -8.05 -7.55 10.30
CA ARG A 517 -9.29 -8.08 10.88
C ARG A 517 -9.13 -8.39 12.38
N ALA A 518 -7.96 -8.82 12.82
CA ALA A 518 -7.65 -8.98 14.24
C ALA A 518 -7.62 -7.62 14.97
N TYR A 519 -6.99 -6.60 14.37
CA TYR A 519 -7.00 -5.23 14.88
C TYR A 519 -8.44 -4.68 15.02
N LEU A 520 -9.32 -4.88 14.04
CA LEU A 520 -10.71 -4.41 14.12
C LEU A 520 -11.49 -5.01 15.30
N LYS A 521 -11.09 -6.19 15.79
CA LYS A 521 -11.72 -6.87 16.94
C LYS A 521 -11.08 -6.48 18.27
N GLU A 522 -9.77 -6.35 18.32
CA GLU A 522 -9.00 -6.29 19.56
C GLU A 522 -8.33 -4.92 19.80
N GLY A 523 -8.22 -4.09 18.78
CA GLY A 523 -7.43 -2.86 18.79
C GLY A 523 -5.92 -3.12 18.92
N LEU A 524 -5.14 -2.04 19.05
CA LEU A 524 -3.68 -2.11 19.31
C LEU A 524 -3.35 -2.27 20.79
N ARG A 525 -4.31 -2.60 21.67
CA ARG A 525 -4.06 -2.66 23.12
C ARG A 525 -4.37 -4.05 23.68
N PRO A 526 -3.68 -4.48 24.76
CA PRO A 526 -2.62 -3.75 25.48
C PRO A 526 -1.27 -3.78 24.76
N LEU A 527 -0.51 -2.68 24.89
CA LEU A 527 0.88 -2.63 24.41
C LEU A 527 1.77 -3.59 25.24
N PRO A 528 2.67 -4.38 24.63
CA PRO A 528 3.59 -5.24 25.36
C PRO A 528 4.43 -4.44 26.36
N GLU A 529 4.70 -5.03 27.53
CA GLU A 529 5.47 -4.38 28.58
C GLU A 529 6.83 -3.91 28.08
N TYR A 530 7.51 -4.73 27.27
CA TYR A 530 8.81 -4.37 26.71
C TYR A 530 8.77 -3.10 25.84
N CYS A 531 7.73 -2.92 25.01
CA CYS A 531 7.57 -1.70 24.22
C CYS A 531 7.34 -0.48 25.13
N LYS A 532 6.51 -0.63 26.18
CA LYS A 532 6.27 0.43 27.18
C LYS A 532 7.54 0.82 27.92
N THR A 533 8.29 -0.16 28.43
CA THR A 533 9.51 0.09 29.20
C THR A 533 10.58 0.70 28.31
N THR A 534 10.77 0.19 27.09
CA THR A 534 11.69 0.80 26.13
C THR A 534 11.30 2.25 25.84
N GLN A 535 10.04 2.55 25.54
CA GLN A 535 9.60 3.92 25.32
C GLN A 535 9.90 4.81 26.53
N ASN A 536 9.55 4.38 27.74
CA ASN A 536 9.81 5.13 28.97
C ASN A 536 11.31 5.31 29.24
N GLU A 537 12.15 4.30 29.03
CA GLU A 537 13.60 4.37 29.20
C GLU A 537 14.24 5.35 28.24
N LEU A 538 13.81 5.26 26.98
CA LEU A 538 14.28 6.11 25.92
C LEU A 538 13.87 7.57 26.17
N LEU A 539 12.66 7.81 26.65
CA LEU A 539 12.18 9.13 27.04
C LEU A 539 12.84 9.64 28.34
N ALA A 540 13.06 8.80 29.35
CA ALA A 540 13.79 9.18 30.57
C ALA A 540 15.26 9.57 30.27
N GLY A 541 15.84 9.03 29.20
CA GLY A 541 17.09 9.51 28.60
C GLY A 541 17.13 11.03 28.36
N PHE A 542 15.98 11.66 28.09
CA PHE A 542 15.85 13.11 27.98
C PHE A 542 16.07 13.83 29.31
N GLU A 543 15.56 13.29 30.42
CA GLU A 543 15.72 13.90 31.75
C GLU A 543 17.18 13.91 32.17
N TYR A 544 17.90 12.80 31.99
CA TYR A 544 19.33 12.75 32.24
C TYR A 544 20.09 13.69 31.30
N THR A 545 19.72 13.76 30.03
CA THR A 545 20.34 14.68 29.07
C THR A 545 20.10 16.13 29.47
N SER A 546 18.89 16.49 29.88
CA SER A 546 18.52 17.82 30.36
C SER A 546 19.29 18.17 31.63
N PHE A 547 19.33 17.27 32.61
CA PHE A 547 20.14 17.41 33.82
C PHE A 547 21.62 17.63 33.49
N ILE A 548 22.23 16.73 32.70
CA ILE A 548 23.65 16.76 32.38
C ILE A 548 24.01 18.04 31.62
N THR A 549 23.26 18.39 30.58
CA THR A 549 23.55 19.56 29.75
C THR A 549 23.27 20.88 30.48
N THR A 550 22.31 20.91 31.39
CA THR A 550 21.96 22.11 32.16
C THR A 550 22.91 22.33 33.34
N TYR A 551 23.22 21.28 34.10
CA TYR A 551 23.91 21.40 35.39
C TYR A 551 25.40 21.06 35.34
N LEU A 552 25.90 20.36 34.32
CA LEU A 552 27.26 19.84 34.33
C LEU A 552 28.08 20.34 33.13
N GLU A 553 29.35 20.58 33.38
CA GLU A 553 30.36 20.87 32.36
C GLU A 553 31.56 19.92 32.49
N ARG A 554 32.12 19.53 31.34
CA ARG A 554 33.25 18.60 31.27
C ARG A 554 34.53 19.28 31.74
N THR A 555 35.39 18.53 32.40
CA THR A 555 36.70 18.97 32.89
C THR A 555 37.76 17.89 32.62
N ASN A 556 39.04 18.18 32.92
CA ASN A 556 40.10 17.16 32.91
C ASN A 556 40.12 16.30 34.20
N GLY A 557 39.43 16.74 35.26
CA GLY A 557 39.32 16.08 36.55
C GLY A 557 40.65 15.99 37.32
N GLU A 558 41.56 16.93 37.08
CA GLU A 558 42.85 17.00 37.79
C GLU A 558 42.69 17.59 39.19
N LYS A 559 41.84 18.61 39.34
CA LYS A 559 41.59 19.26 40.62
C LYS A 559 40.35 18.68 41.34
N PRO A 560 40.28 18.76 42.68
CA PRO A 560 39.13 18.27 43.44
C PRO A 560 37.77 18.89 43.06
N ASP A 561 37.75 20.17 42.70
CA ASP A 561 36.57 20.92 42.25
C ASP A 561 36.15 20.60 40.81
N GLN A 562 36.94 19.80 40.10
CA GLN A 562 36.71 19.36 38.73
C GLN A 562 36.24 17.90 38.65
N ARG A 563 35.85 17.31 39.77
CA ARG A 563 35.38 15.92 39.83
C ARG A 563 34.18 15.78 40.76
N LEU A 564 33.18 15.03 40.32
CA LEU A 564 32.04 14.64 41.16
C LEU A 564 32.03 13.13 41.39
N THR A 565 31.92 12.72 42.65
CA THR A 565 31.74 11.30 42.99
C THR A 565 30.37 10.81 42.51
N ARG A 566 30.22 9.49 42.32
CA ARG A 566 28.92 8.87 41.99
C ARG A 566 27.81 9.29 42.96
N ASN A 567 28.11 9.36 44.26
CA ASN A 567 27.14 9.76 45.29
C ASN A 567 26.75 11.24 45.17
N GLN A 568 27.71 12.13 44.93
CA GLN A 568 27.41 13.56 44.73
C GLN A 568 26.57 13.78 43.47
N LEU A 569 26.90 13.08 42.39
CA LEU A 569 26.14 13.16 41.14
C LEU A 569 24.69 12.64 41.32
N GLU A 570 24.55 11.56 42.08
CA GLU A 570 23.25 11.01 42.46
C GLU A 570 22.42 12.02 43.27
N GLU A 571 22.99 12.62 44.32
CA GLU A 571 22.31 13.64 45.13
C GLU A 571 21.91 14.87 44.31
N LEU A 572 22.80 15.32 43.41
CA LEU A 572 22.53 16.43 42.49
C LEU A 572 21.37 16.10 41.55
N TYR A 573 21.31 14.88 41.02
CA TYR A 573 20.23 14.45 40.14
C TYR A 573 18.90 14.33 40.88
N ILE A 574 18.87 13.71 42.06
CA ILE A 574 17.67 13.62 42.90
C ILE A 574 17.13 15.03 43.23
N GLY A 575 18.01 15.95 43.62
CA GLY A 575 17.63 17.34 43.92
C GLY A 575 17.09 18.08 42.69
N TRP A 576 17.66 17.81 41.51
CA TRP A 576 17.14 18.35 40.25
C TRP A 576 15.77 17.78 39.89
N CYS A 577 15.57 16.47 40.00
CA CYS A 577 14.27 15.83 39.77
C CYS A 577 13.19 16.41 40.70
N ALA A 578 13.50 16.54 41.98
CA ALA A 578 12.58 17.12 42.97
C ALA A 578 12.21 18.58 42.66
N LYS A 579 13.15 19.38 42.12
CA LYS A 579 12.91 20.78 41.75
C LYS A 579 12.02 20.94 40.51
N ASN A 580 12.03 19.96 39.60
CA ASN A 580 11.31 20.00 38.33
C ASN A 580 10.08 19.07 38.32
N ASP A 581 9.66 18.59 39.50
CA ASP A 581 8.53 17.66 39.67
C ASP A 581 8.64 16.39 38.80
N ILE A 582 9.88 15.90 38.60
CA ILE A 582 10.17 14.71 37.80
C ILE A 582 10.11 13.46 38.69
N PRO A 583 9.24 12.48 38.40
CA PRO A 583 9.14 11.25 39.17
C PRO A 583 10.35 10.36 38.91
N VAL A 584 11.05 9.97 39.98
CA VAL A 584 12.27 9.16 39.92
C VAL A 584 12.17 7.96 40.87
N GLY A 585 12.66 6.79 40.42
CA GLY A 585 12.66 5.58 41.23
C GLY A 585 13.62 5.68 42.42
N LEU A 586 13.07 5.83 43.63
CA LEU A 586 13.83 5.93 44.89
C LEU A 586 13.76 4.64 45.72
N THR A 587 14.79 4.37 46.50
CA THR A 587 14.88 3.31 47.51
C THR A 587 15.31 3.92 48.84
N ILE A 588 14.81 3.40 49.95
CA ILE A 588 15.19 3.84 51.29
C ILE A 588 16.28 2.88 51.79
N ILE A 589 17.45 3.43 52.13
CA ILE A 589 18.49 2.71 52.85
C ILE A 589 18.42 3.12 54.31
N GLN A 590 18.36 2.13 55.21
CA GLN A 590 18.57 2.33 56.64
C GLN A 590 20.05 2.23 56.96
N THR A 591 20.63 3.28 57.52
CA THR A 591 21.99 3.27 58.05
C THR A 591 21.96 3.25 59.57
N PRO A 592 22.82 2.43 60.23
CA PRO A 592 22.95 2.47 61.68
C PRO A 592 23.52 3.83 62.13
N GLY A 593 22.75 4.57 62.92
CA GLY A 593 23.21 5.77 63.61
C GLY A 593 23.38 5.50 65.11
N TYR A 594 24.47 5.97 65.69
CA TYR A 594 24.65 5.98 67.14
C TYR A 594 24.41 7.40 67.66
N SER A 595 23.44 7.55 68.57
CA SER A 595 23.29 8.74 69.41
C SER A 595 23.73 8.40 70.84
N GLU A 596 24.04 9.40 71.67
CA GLU A 596 24.38 9.22 73.09
C GLU A 596 23.28 8.51 73.92
N SER A 597 22.09 8.30 73.34
CA SER A 597 20.94 7.64 73.99
C SER A 597 20.47 6.34 73.33
N GLY A 598 21.20 5.81 72.33
CA GLY A 598 20.89 4.52 71.69
C GLY A 598 20.97 4.52 70.16
N THR A 599 20.64 3.37 69.56
CA THR A 599 20.67 3.14 68.10
C THR A 599 19.48 3.82 67.43
N VAL A 600 19.74 4.83 66.60
CA VAL A 600 18.72 5.50 65.78
C VAL A 600 18.95 5.08 64.33
N SER A 601 17.94 4.49 63.68
CA SER A 601 18.04 4.17 62.25
C SER A 601 17.86 5.45 61.44
N ASN A 602 18.94 5.95 60.82
CA ASN A 602 18.81 7.04 59.86
C ASN A 602 18.32 6.46 58.53
N THR A 603 17.28 7.06 57.94
CA THR A 603 16.78 6.67 56.62
C THR A 603 17.29 7.66 55.58
N LYS A 604 17.93 7.16 54.53
CA LYS A 604 18.39 7.95 53.38
C LYS A 604 17.71 7.46 52.11
N GLN A 605 17.10 8.38 51.37
CA GLN A 605 16.58 8.11 50.03
C GLN A 605 17.72 8.12 49.02
N THR A 606 17.74 7.13 48.13
CA THR A 606 18.75 6.90 47.11
C THR A 606 18.05 6.48 45.82
N LEU A 607 18.68 6.66 44.65
CA LEU A 607 18.17 6.09 43.41
C LEU A 607 18.15 4.56 43.47
N THR A 608 17.16 3.93 42.84
CA THR A 608 17.19 2.48 42.61
C THR A 608 18.44 2.07 41.82
N ARG A 609 18.82 0.79 41.87
CA ARG A 609 20.00 0.29 41.12
C ARG A 609 19.88 0.54 39.61
N ALA A 610 18.67 0.42 39.05
CA ALA A 610 18.41 0.70 37.64
C ALA A 610 18.64 2.19 37.31
N GLU A 611 18.08 3.10 38.11
CA GLU A 611 18.23 4.56 37.96
C GLU A 611 19.69 5.01 38.06
N LYS A 612 20.46 4.46 39.01
CA LYS A 612 21.91 4.74 39.12
C LYS A 612 22.67 4.34 37.86
N ASN A 613 22.39 3.15 37.32
CA ASN A 613 23.04 2.68 36.11
C ASN A 613 22.72 3.57 34.91
N ARG A 614 21.45 4.01 34.77
CA ARG A 614 21.02 4.93 33.72
C ARG A 614 21.72 6.29 33.82
N LEU A 615 21.73 6.92 35.00
CA LEU A 615 22.43 8.19 35.24
C LEU A 615 23.92 8.11 34.87
N PHE A 616 24.62 7.07 35.34
CA PHE A 616 26.06 6.93 35.07
C PHE A 616 26.37 6.54 33.63
N ASN A 617 25.50 5.77 32.96
CA ASN A 617 25.64 5.50 31.54
C ASN A 617 25.39 6.75 30.72
N ALA A 618 24.36 7.55 31.06
CA ALA A 618 24.09 8.83 30.41
C ALA A 618 25.30 9.77 30.49
N MET A 619 25.98 9.85 31.65
CA MET A 619 27.23 10.61 31.78
C MET A 619 28.31 10.17 30.78
N ARG A 620 28.52 8.86 30.62
CA ARG A 620 29.54 8.33 29.70
C ARG A 620 29.18 8.59 28.24
N VAL A 621 27.90 8.42 27.88
CA VAL A 621 27.37 8.75 26.55
C VAL A 621 27.57 10.24 26.26
N HIS A 622 27.33 11.10 27.24
CA HIS A 622 27.62 12.53 27.19
C HIS A 622 29.11 12.85 27.37
N GLY A 623 30.01 11.91 27.11
CA GLY A 623 31.46 12.11 27.03
C GLY A 623 32.16 12.51 28.33
N PHE A 624 31.53 12.25 29.49
CA PHE A 624 32.17 12.46 30.79
C PHE A 624 33.00 11.24 31.18
N ASN A 625 34.30 11.44 31.36
CA ASN A 625 35.22 10.38 31.73
C ASN A 625 35.05 9.98 33.20
N GLU A 626 34.89 8.68 33.44
CA GLU A 626 34.88 8.12 34.79
C GLU A 626 36.28 7.64 35.17
N LYS A 627 36.76 8.04 36.35
CA LYS A 627 38.08 7.65 36.88
C LYS A 627 37.91 7.05 38.28
N LYS A 628 38.89 6.24 38.69
CA LYS A 628 38.96 5.64 40.03
C LYS A 628 40.23 6.13 40.74
N ILE A 629 40.08 6.79 41.89
CA ILE A 629 41.18 7.22 42.76
C ILE A 629 40.91 6.64 44.15
N MET A 630 41.91 5.95 44.72
CA MET A 630 41.84 5.41 46.10
C MET A 630 40.53 4.67 46.40
N GLY A 631 40.09 3.81 45.47
CA GLY A 631 38.86 3.01 45.63
C GLY A 631 37.56 3.69 45.22
N THR A 632 37.52 5.02 45.14
CA THR A 632 36.30 5.79 44.85
C THR A 632 36.19 6.14 43.37
N ARG A 633 34.98 5.98 42.78
CA ARG A 633 34.69 6.36 41.39
C ARG A 633 34.12 7.77 41.31
N PHE A 634 34.60 8.55 40.35
CA PHE A 634 34.14 9.91 40.08
C PHE A 634 34.14 10.20 38.58
N PHE A 635 33.32 11.15 38.16
CA PHE A 635 33.30 11.69 36.80
C PHE A 635 34.12 12.99 36.74
N SER A 636 34.87 13.18 35.65
CA SER A 636 35.58 14.42 35.32
C SER A 636 34.58 15.50 34.86
N CYS A 637 33.89 16.10 35.82
CA CYS A 637 32.92 17.17 35.63
C CYS A 637 32.93 18.16 36.79
N ARG A 638 32.46 19.38 36.52
CA ARG A 638 32.06 20.36 37.55
C ARG A 638 30.65 20.87 37.26
N ILE A 639 30.08 21.54 38.25
CA ILE A 639 28.73 22.09 38.17
C ILE A 639 28.77 23.44 37.46
N LYS A 640 27.91 23.64 36.45
CA LYS A 640 27.72 24.92 35.75
C LYS A 640 27.07 25.94 36.71
N ASN A 641 27.85 26.91 37.19
CA ASN A 641 27.46 28.01 38.08
C ASN A 641 26.83 27.60 39.43
N MET A 642 27.60 27.76 40.52
CA MET A 642 27.16 27.49 41.90
C MET A 642 26.01 28.40 42.41
N SER A 643 25.65 29.47 41.69
CA SER A 643 24.58 30.40 42.09
C SER A 643 23.16 29.82 41.99
N ASN A 644 22.98 28.69 41.28
CA ASN A 644 21.65 28.09 41.05
C ASN A 644 21.28 26.94 42.00
N ILE A 645 22.18 26.55 42.93
CA ILE A 645 22.00 25.35 43.78
C ILE A 645 21.64 25.66 45.23
N PHE A 646 22.01 26.84 45.76
CA PHE A 646 21.80 27.20 47.18
C PHE A 646 21.02 28.52 47.37
N ARG A 647 19.83 28.63 46.77
CA ARG A 647 18.80 29.57 47.24
C ARG A 647 17.55 28.79 47.59
N GLY A 648 17.47 28.35 48.84
CA GLY A 648 16.35 27.58 49.37
C GLY A 648 16.79 26.52 50.37
N THR A 649 17.51 26.94 51.42
CA THR A 649 17.49 26.25 52.72
C THR A 649 16.64 27.06 53.66
#